data_AF-A0AAV1M9V8-F1
#
_entry.id   AF-A0AAV1M9V8-F1
#
_cell.length_a   1.000
_cell.length_b   1.000
_cell.length_c   1.000
_cell.angle_alpha   90.00
_cell.angle_beta   90.00
_cell.angle_gamma   90.00
#
_symmetry.space_group_name_H-M   'P 1'
#
loop_
_entity.id
_entity.type
_entity.pdbx_description
1 polymer ?
#
loop_
_entity_poly.entity_id
_entity_poly.type
_entity_poly.pdbx_seq_one_letter_code
_entity_poly.pdbx_strand_id
1 'polypeptide(L)'
;MVNKRNKIKKYSRLKLKKLKLLNLNRTLVNAKSDIVELPAEQLQSTSESVAPPQYPETFDGTVVELQSVSPSFFDTSEKVLGTERITGTVSPQILEISDMAPVNLQPVSVTPPPCVTEAPEDPPYIVEQECETNSIKTITGRRIVDIVYFLEQLQQQKHDPLFQCDFSCLVLITEKRTGLVSHFNFQCRMCKKYFKVCTDHLDTDRIDINTAAVSGIVASGIGYSQFEETMSAMDVPIFREKYYAKIQDHMFNEWEATAVEAMEQAAAIEREAAIQEGRVFNGFPVIDVFADGAWCKRSYGNNYKAMSGVAAIVGRKFGKVLFIGVKNKYCLICARAEKRQEKPKSHVCYKNYEGPSSGMEATIVCEGFKESTNMYGLIYGNIVADGDSATYAKILASDPYEGYVVSKIECRNHVLRNMCNKLRALGKDTKYPKVQRKHITDEKVMSMRKVVTTSIKHNKNNPRDIAIRQIHEDITNSLNHAYGDHRRCKDYCCSKDKSILSSTVGELEHSTFWFRLKVILNSVASKSRSLLEDVDTNAVERFNSMVAKFVGGKRINFASRRSYQARCSAAVVSYNTKRPLYTLHKKILGKSPVGSLQKLEGRREQKRKQANAVKRKKNRTKLFEKQNDYGGRVAAPDMSVEDYSAASADFMTNLNTLVCDREGIQKRTTLQRESTEWLQIRRLMLTASNFGAIIKRKKNFAALVNNILYKSNISSIASVAHGLSNEKFALQQLSSQENLRIEECGLFVDHEFPYIGATPDGVVGENTIVEVKCPVAAFKNGMENAIKQNKVQILKFNKKNGQVTINKNSNWYYQAQGQLRVTGKQRCVFGIWGGENEKMEVIYVQKDEDFWKNKMEAKLVNFYHTQILPELVDSRRNRGMPLRGSEK
;
A
#
# COMPACT_ATOMS: atom_id res chain seq x y z
N MET A 1 -23.00 -17.89 -38.01
CA MET A 1 -21.79 -18.67 -37.63
C MET A 1 -20.43 -18.00 -37.91
N VAL A 2 -20.31 -17.03 -38.84
CA VAL A 2 -19.03 -16.42 -39.28
C VAL A 2 -18.12 -15.93 -38.13
N ASN A 3 -18.69 -15.29 -37.09
CA ASN A 3 -17.94 -14.77 -35.94
C ASN A 3 -17.20 -15.86 -35.11
N LYS A 4 -17.65 -17.12 -35.15
CA LYS A 4 -16.98 -18.23 -34.44
C LYS A 4 -15.73 -18.71 -35.20
N ARG A 5 -15.80 -18.81 -36.54
CA ARG A 5 -14.65 -19.14 -37.42
C ARG A 5 -13.55 -18.06 -37.36
N ASN A 6 -13.91 -16.78 -37.28
CA ASN A 6 -12.92 -15.69 -37.18
C ASN A 6 -12.18 -15.66 -35.82
N LYS A 7 -12.84 -16.00 -34.71
CA LYS A 7 -12.16 -16.16 -33.40
C LYS A 7 -11.17 -17.34 -33.41
N ILE A 8 -11.52 -18.46 -34.04
CA ILE A 8 -10.62 -19.63 -34.16
C ILE A 8 -9.39 -19.29 -35.02
N LYS A 9 -9.57 -18.70 -36.22
CA LYS A 9 -8.45 -18.26 -37.07
C LYS A 9 -7.50 -17.27 -36.35
N LYS A 10 -8.03 -16.39 -35.50
CA LYS A 10 -7.22 -15.46 -34.67
C LYS A 10 -6.42 -16.20 -33.59
N TYR A 11 -7.01 -17.19 -32.92
CA TYR A 11 -6.31 -18.02 -31.93
C TYR A 11 -5.19 -18.85 -32.56
N SER A 12 -5.44 -19.49 -33.72
CA SER A 12 -4.42 -20.26 -34.43
C SER A 12 -3.23 -19.39 -34.86
N ARG A 13 -3.47 -18.17 -35.38
CA ARG A 13 -2.40 -17.22 -35.72
C ARG A 13 -1.59 -16.77 -34.50
N LEU A 14 -2.21 -16.59 -33.32
CA LEU A 14 -1.47 -16.31 -32.08
C LEU A 14 -0.63 -17.52 -31.62
N LYS A 15 -1.15 -18.75 -31.70
CA LYS A 15 -0.40 -19.96 -31.34
C LYS A 15 0.81 -20.16 -32.25
N LEU A 16 0.65 -19.91 -33.56
CA LEU A 16 1.73 -19.99 -34.55
C LEU A 16 2.82 -18.91 -34.33
N LYS A 17 2.43 -17.65 -34.03
CA LYS A 17 3.40 -16.61 -33.64
C LYS A 17 4.16 -16.97 -32.36
N LYS A 18 3.49 -17.60 -31.38
CA LYS A 18 4.13 -18.02 -30.12
C LYS A 18 5.12 -19.17 -30.33
N LEU A 19 4.83 -20.12 -31.22
CA LEU A 19 5.81 -21.15 -31.63
C LEU A 19 7.00 -20.54 -32.37
N LYS A 20 6.78 -19.61 -33.32
CA LYS A 20 7.90 -18.95 -34.03
C LYS A 20 8.82 -18.18 -33.08
N LEU A 21 8.29 -17.51 -32.06
CA LEU A 21 9.07 -16.84 -31.01
C LEU A 21 9.83 -17.82 -30.11
N LEU A 22 9.25 -18.97 -29.78
CA LEU A 22 9.93 -20.03 -29.03
C LEU A 22 11.09 -20.66 -29.83
N ASN A 23 10.89 -20.88 -31.13
CA ASN A 23 11.97 -21.37 -32.00
C ASN A 23 13.07 -20.34 -32.20
N LEU A 24 12.75 -19.05 -32.40
CA LEU A 24 13.75 -17.98 -32.54
C LEU A 24 14.65 -17.88 -31.30
N ASN A 25 14.06 -17.99 -30.10
CA ASN A 25 14.81 -18.02 -28.84
C ASN A 25 15.68 -19.29 -28.69
N ARG A 26 15.29 -20.42 -29.31
CA ARG A 26 16.08 -21.66 -29.32
C ARG A 26 17.28 -21.52 -30.26
N THR A 27 17.10 -20.92 -31.44
CA THR A 27 18.19 -20.60 -32.37
C THR A 27 19.20 -19.62 -31.76
N LEU A 28 18.73 -18.60 -31.02
CA LEU A 28 19.60 -17.62 -30.33
C LEU A 28 20.36 -18.19 -29.12
N VAL A 29 19.93 -19.32 -28.55
CA VAL A 29 20.67 -20.03 -27.50
C VAL A 29 21.74 -20.95 -28.11
N ASN A 30 21.48 -21.55 -29.27
CA ASN A 30 22.43 -22.43 -29.95
C ASN A 30 23.52 -21.67 -30.72
N ALA A 31 23.28 -20.43 -31.17
CA ALA A 31 24.25 -19.59 -31.88
C ALA A 31 25.37 -19.00 -30.98
N LYS A 32 25.78 -19.74 -29.95
CA LYS A 32 26.85 -19.35 -28.99
C LYS A 32 27.82 -20.48 -28.65
N SER A 33 27.78 -21.59 -29.39
CA SER A 33 28.63 -22.75 -29.20
C SER A 33 29.03 -23.34 -30.54
N ASP A 34 29.92 -22.64 -31.25
CA ASP A 34 30.64 -23.16 -32.42
C ASP A 34 32.11 -22.75 -32.32
N ILE A 35 32.97 -23.69 -31.89
CA ILE A 35 34.40 -23.70 -32.22
C ILE A 35 34.75 -25.15 -32.61
N VAL A 36 34.80 -25.35 -33.93
CA VAL A 36 35.58 -26.35 -34.68
C VAL A 36 35.37 -27.83 -34.34
N GLU A 37 34.61 -28.51 -35.21
CA GLU A 37 34.89 -29.89 -35.62
C GLU A 37 35.47 -29.88 -37.05
N LEU A 38 36.41 -30.78 -37.32
CA LEU A 38 36.85 -31.17 -38.67
C LEU A 38 36.30 -32.59 -38.97
N PRO A 39 36.04 -32.94 -40.24
CA PRO A 39 35.14 -34.03 -40.59
C PRO A 39 35.80 -35.42 -40.51
N ALA A 40 34.97 -36.42 -40.22
CA ALA A 40 35.32 -37.83 -40.34
C ALA A 40 34.59 -38.47 -41.54
N GLU A 41 35.33 -39.12 -42.44
CA GLU A 41 34.78 -40.03 -43.43
C GLU A 41 35.12 -41.49 -43.08
N GLN A 42 34.09 -42.34 -43.19
CA GLN A 42 34.09 -43.75 -43.55
C GLN A 42 35.29 -44.65 -43.16
N LEU A 43 35.06 -45.70 -42.36
CA LEU A 43 35.00 -47.10 -42.86
C LEU A 43 34.81 -48.16 -41.74
N GLN A 44 33.96 -49.14 -42.06
CA GLN A 44 33.96 -50.58 -41.71
C GLN A 44 34.22 -51.15 -40.29
N SER A 45 33.39 -52.15 -40.03
CA SER A 45 33.42 -53.25 -39.06
C SER A 45 34.76 -53.88 -38.66
N THR A 46 34.89 -54.23 -37.37
CA THR A 46 35.28 -55.56 -36.79
C THR A 46 35.23 -55.43 -35.25
N SER A 47 34.44 -56.23 -34.52
CA SER A 47 34.76 -57.50 -33.84
C SER A 47 35.82 -57.46 -32.72
N GLU A 48 35.46 -58.08 -31.60
CA GLU A 48 36.32 -58.63 -30.53
C GLU A 48 36.85 -57.72 -29.39
N SER A 49 37.20 -58.43 -28.32
CA SER A 49 37.54 -57.99 -26.97
C SER A 49 39.04 -57.75 -26.78
N VAL A 50 39.43 -57.07 -25.69
CA VAL A 50 40.55 -57.47 -24.78
C VAL A 50 40.62 -56.51 -23.57
N ALA A 51 41.32 -56.97 -22.52
CA ALA A 51 41.45 -56.38 -21.18
C ALA A 51 42.49 -55.23 -21.08
N PRO A 52 42.69 -54.57 -19.90
CA PRO A 52 43.33 -53.25 -19.79
C PRO A 52 44.82 -53.25 -19.40
N PRO A 53 45.54 -52.12 -19.61
CA PRO A 53 46.74 -51.73 -18.87
C PRO A 53 46.52 -50.42 -18.06
N GLN A 54 46.81 -50.42 -16.75
CA GLN A 54 48.08 -49.99 -16.10
C GLN A 54 48.27 -48.46 -15.95
N TYR A 55 48.48 -48.03 -14.70
CA TYR A 55 49.10 -46.75 -14.34
C TYR A 55 50.45 -47.03 -13.67
N PRO A 56 51.48 -46.19 -13.87
CA PRO A 56 52.83 -46.45 -13.38
C PRO A 56 53.00 -46.11 -11.88
N GLU A 57 54.00 -46.76 -11.29
CA GLU A 57 54.26 -46.79 -9.85
C GLU A 57 55.69 -46.28 -9.54
N THR A 58 55.88 -45.66 -8.35
CA THR A 58 57.16 -45.50 -7.61
C THR A 58 58.26 -44.57 -8.18
N PHE A 59 59.34 -44.18 -7.46
CA PHE A 59 59.75 -44.26 -6.03
C PHE A 59 59.98 -42.78 -5.54
N ASP A 60 60.22 -42.40 -4.28
CA ASP A 60 61.14 -42.99 -3.31
C ASP A 60 60.87 -42.54 -1.85
N GLY A 61 61.48 -43.19 -0.85
CA GLY A 61 61.40 -42.76 0.56
C GLY A 61 62.30 -43.51 1.56
N THR A 62 62.58 -42.88 2.70
CA THR A 62 63.13 -43.49 3.93
C THR A 62 62.89 -42.51 5.11
N VAL A 63 62.02 -42.83 6.08
CA VAL A 63 62.29 -43.49 7.39
C VAL A 63 63.11 -42.65 8.38
N VAL A 64 62.52 -42.29 9.54
CA VAL A 64 62.95 -42.64 10.93
C VAL A 64 61.81 -42.34 11.94
N GLU A 65 61.32 -43.42 12.59
CA GLU A 65 60.99 -43.61 14.02
C GLU A 65 60.68 -42.42 14.98
N LEU A 66 59.58 -42.53 15.77
CA LEU A 66 59.60 -42.69 17.26
C LEU A 66 58.19 -42.69 17.92
N GLN A 67 58.12 -43.24 19.15
CA GLN A 67 56.90 -43.52 19.93
C GLN A 67 56.66 -42.52 21.08
N SER A 68 55.40 -42.45 21.56
CA SER A 68 54.94 -41.96 22.90
C SER A 68 55.35 -40.51 23.30
N VAL A 69 54.79 -39.79 24.29
CA VAL A 69 54.07 -40.11 25.55
C VAL A 69 53.02 -38.99 25.84
N SER A 70 52.07 -39.24 26.75
CA SER A 70 51.31 -38.20 27.50
C SER A 70 52.22 -37.51 28.56
N PRO A 71 51.91 -36.37 29.28
CA PRO A 71 50.69 -36.18 30.10
C PRO A 71 50.22 -34.73 30.52
N SER A 72 49.10 -34.70 31.29
CA SER A 72 48.76 -33.89 32.50
C SER A 72 49.00 -32.36 32.70
N PHE A 73 47.90 -31.65 33.04
CA PHE A 73 47.59 -30.86 34.28
C PHE A 73 48.51 -29.77 34.93
N PHE A 74 47.84 -28.91 35.73
CA PHE A 74 48.28 -27.74 36.56
C PHE A 74 48.64 -26.47 35.75
N ASP A 75 48.00 -25.30 35.92
CA ASP A 75 47.69 -24.43 37.09
C ASP A 75 48.78 -23.38 37.38
N THR A 76 48.38 -22.11 37.59
CA THR A 76 49.06 -21.09 38.41
C THR A 76 48.27 -19.78 38.45
N SER A 77 48.31 -19.13 39.61
CA SER A 77 47.57 -17.92 39.96
C SER A 77 48.42 -16.64 39.97
N GLU A 78 47.72 -15.50 40.03
CA GLU A 78 48.10 -14.18 40.59
C GLU A 78 49.53 -13.61 40.47
N LYS A 79 49.59 -12.32 40.09
CA LYS A 79 50.35 -11.35 40.90
C LYS A 79 49.78 -9.93 40.87
N VAL A 80 49.83 -9.29 42.03
CA VAL A 80 49.30 -7.97 42.38
C VAL A 80 50.45 -6.96 42.51
N LEU A 81 50.18 -5.67 42.30
CA LEU A 81 50.75 -4.46 42.94
C LEU A 81 49.82 -3.31 42.46
N GLY A 82 49.08 -2.58 43.30
CA GLY A 82 49.52 -1.71 44.41
C GLY A 82 49.51 -0.26 43.90
N THR A 83 48.96 0.76 44.56
CA THR A 83 48.30 0.89 45.88
C THR A 83 46.86 1.45 45.67
N GLU A 84 46.07 2.00 46.61
CA GLU A 84 46.22 2.36 48.03
C GLU A 84 44.85 2.38 48.76
N ARG A 85 44.77 2.98 49.96
CA ARG A 85 43.52 3.36 50.66
C ARG A 85 43.69 4.73 51.33
N ILE A 86 42.71 5.61 51.16
CA ILE A 86 42.46 6.73 52.10
C ILE A 86 41.03 6.61 52.61
N THR A 87 40.87 6.66 53.92
CA THR A 87 39.60 6.62 54.64
C THR A 87 38.94 8.00 54.65
N GLY A 88 37.61 8.05 54.46
CA GLY A 88 36.87 9.32 54.46
C GLY A 88 35.36 9.12 54.63
N THR A 89 34.91 9.04 55.88
CA THR A 89 33.48 9.07 56.25
C THR A 89 32.93 10.49 56.17
N VAL A 90 31.96 10.76 55.28
CA VAL A 90 31.05 11.92 55.40
C VAL A 90 29.65 11.53 54.89
N SER A 91 28.63 11.72 55.73
CA SER A 91 27.22 11.54 55.38
C SER A 91 26.70 12.68 54.49
N PRO A 92 25.92 12.42 53.44
CA PRO A 92 25.02 13.40 52.87
C PRO A 92 23.75 13.51 53.73
N GLN A 93 23.38 14.72 54.13
CA GLN A 93 22.19 14.97 54.94
C GLN A 93 20.90 14.72 54.15
N ILE A 94 19.90 14.23 54.87
CA ILE A 94 18.52 14.15 54.39
C ILE A 94 17.98 15.58 54.24
N LEU A 95 17.41 15.89 53.08
CA LEU A 95 16.48 17.00 52.91
C LEU A 95 15.09 16.41 52.72
N GLU A 96 14.28 16.52 53.77
CA GLU A 96 12.88 16.10 53.75
C GLU A 96 12.09 17.06 52.86
N ILE A 97 11.29 16.49 51.95
CA ILE A 97 10.07 17.15 51.46
C ILE A 97 8.94 16.16 51.76
N SER A 98 8.17 16.48 52.78
CA SER A 98 6.99 15.74 53.20
C SER A 98 5.82 15.96 52.24
N ASP A 99 4.76 15.18 52.46
CA ASP A 99 3.39 15.48 52.02
C ASP A 99 3.09 15.36 50.52
N MET A 100 2.89 14.11 50.07
CA MET A 100 1.62 13.72 49.43
C MET A 100 1.24 12.28 49.82
N ALA A 101 0.01 12.11 50.31
CA ALA A 101 -0.45 10.84 50.88
C ALA A 101 -0.58 9.72 49.83
N PRO A 102 -0.28 8.45 50.19
CA PRO A 102 -0.50 7.33 49.29
C PRO A 102 -2.01 7.10 49.10
N VAL A 103 -2.50 7.37 47.88
CA VAL A 103 -3.87 7.00 47.50
C VAL A 103 -3.99 5.48 47.54
N ASN A 104 -4.84 5.00 48.43
CA ASN A 104 -5.10 3.59 48.68
C ASN A 104 -5.85 2.95 47.50
N LEU A 105 -5.11 2.60 46.45
CA LEU A 105 -5.60 1.79 45.34
C LEU A 105 -5.79 0.35 45.81
N GLN A 106 -7.00 0.04 46.29
CA GLN A 106 -7.44 -1.33 46.42
C GLN A 106 -7.29 -2.05 45.07
N PRO A 107 -6.72 -3.26 45.02
CA PRO A 107 -6.59 -4.01 43.77
C PRO A 107 -7.97 -4.41 43.26
N VAL A 108 -8.48 -3.69 42.26
CA VAL A 108 -9.72 -4.05 41.58
C VAL A 108 -9.49 -5.37 40.83
N SER A 109 -10.19 -6.40 41.28
CA SER A 109 -10.07 -7.76 40.75
C SER A 109 -10.56 -7.86 39.31
N VAL A 110 -9.64 -7.73 38.35
CA VAL A 110 -9.88 -8.17 36.97
C VAL A 110 -9.90 -9.69 36.99
N THR A 111 -11.10 -10.28 36.98
CA THR A 111 -11.28 -11.74 36.94
C THR A 111 -10.61 -12.30 35.68
N PRO A 112 -9.62 -13.22 35.81
CA PRO A 112 -9.11 -13.96 34.68
C PRO A 112 -10.24 -14.79 34.03
N PRO A 113 -10.16 -15.16 32.74
CA PRO A 113 -10.98 -16.25 32.22
C PRO A 113 -10.74 -17.48 33.10
N PRO A 114 -11.78 -18.26 33.44
CA PRO A 114 -11.75 -19.17 34.58
C PRO A 114 -10.59 -20.15 34.50
N CYS A 115 -9.68 -20.04 35.46
CA CYS A 115 -8.67 -21.05 35.73
C CYS A 115 -9.40 -22.28 36.27
N VAL A 116 -9.44 -23.34 35.47
CA VAL A 116 -9.84 -24.67 35.97
C VAL A 116 -8.73 -25.11 36.92
N THR A 117 -9.00 -25.06 38.22
CA THR A 117 -8.07 -25.49 39.27
C THR A 117 -8.08 -27.01 39.40
N GLU A 118 -7.59 -27.67 38.36
CA GLU A 118 -6.94 -28.96 38.47
C GLU A 118 -5.50 -28.72 38.02
N ALA A 119 -4.52 -29.20 38.79
CA ALA A 119 -3.13 -29.18 38.32
C ALA A 119 -3.12 -29.92 36.97
N PRO A 120 -2.53 -29.36 35.90
CA PRO A 120 -2.49 -30.05 34.64
C PRO A 120 -1.67 -31.33 34.84
N GLU A 121 -2.35 -32.47 34.83
CA GLU A 121 -1.69 -33.75 34.59
C GLU A 121 -0.82 -33.56 33.34
N ASP A 122 0.44 -34.00 33.41
CA ASP A 122 1.37 -33.88 32.30
C ASP A 122 0.68 -34.33 31.01
N PRO A 123 0.64 -33.48 29.96
CA PRO A 123 -0.22 -33.72 28.81
C PRO A 123 0.10 -35.11 28.26
N PRO A 124 -0.86 -36.05 28.25
CA PRO A 124 -0.56 -37.46 28.05
C PRO A 124 0.18 -37.63 26.74
N TYR A 125 1.35 -38.29 26.83
CA TYR A 125 2.30 -38.49 25.73
C TYR A 125 1.56 -38.66 24.40
N ILE A 126 1.82 -37.78 23.42
CA ILE A 126 0.98 -37.68 22.22
C ILE A 126 1.23 -38.88 21.30
N VAL A 127 0.57 -40.00 21.57
CA VAL A 127 0.71 -41.22 20.79
C VAL A 127 0.00 -41.03 19.43
N GLU A 128 0.77 -41.09 18.34
CA GLU A 128 0.21 -41.34 17.00
C GLU A 128 -0.36 -42.76 17.00
N GLN A 129 -1.63 -42.92 16.61
CA GLN A 129 -2.24 -44.25 16.51
C GLN A 129 -1.44 -45.10 15.53
N GLU A 130 -0.94 -46.22 16.05
CA GLU A 130 0.23 -46.94 15.55
C GLU A 130 0.04 -47.37 14.09
N CYS A 131 1.09 -47.22 13.28
CA CYS A 131 1.15 -47.87 11.98
C CYS A 131 1.88 -49.20 12.14
N GLU A 132 1.14 -50.22 12.57
CA GLU A 132 1.64 -51.59 12.73
C GLU A 132 1.96 -52.22 11.36
N THR A 133 3.23 -52.15 10.95
CA THR A 133 3.76 -53.00 9.88
C THR A 133 4.28 -54.30 10.50
N ASN A 134 3.35 -55.21 10.82
CA ASN A 134 3.60 -56.45 11.59
C ASN A 134 4.35 -57.56 10.83
N SER A 135 5.18 -57.22 9.83
CA SER A 135 6.05 -58.20 9.18
C SER A 135 7.38 -57.60 8.68
N ILE A 136 8.44 -58.40 8.81
CA ILE A 136 9.79 -58.08 8.31
C ILE A 136 9.77 -57.80 6.79
N LYS A 137 8.95 -58.54 6.04
CA LYS A 137 8.77 -58.38 4.58
C LYS A 137 8.16 -57.04 4.17
N THR A 138 7.64 -56.24 5.11
CA THR A 138 6.99 -54.94 4.84
C THR A 138 7.77 -53.71 5.32
N ILE A 139 8.94 -53.88 5.96
CA ILE A 139 9.76 -52.74 6.39
C ILE A 139 10.64 -52.28 5.21
N THR A 140 10.12 -51.34 4.43
CA THR A 140 10.82 -50.73 3.28
C THR A 140 11.08 -49.23 3.50
N GLY A 141 11.92 -48.66 2.65
CA GLY A 141 12.33 -47.26 2.70
C GLY A 141 13.36 -46.92 3.76
N ARG A 142 13.84 -45.67 3.72
CA ARG A 142 14.83 -45.09 4.64
C ARG A 142 14.16 -44.58 5.91
N ARG A 143 14.94 -44.47 6.99
CA ARG A 143 14.54 -43.82 8.25
C ARG A 143 15.62 -42.81 8.65
N ILE A 144 15.26 -41.88 9.53
CA ILE A 144 16.21 -40.93 10.11
C ILE A 144 16.53 -41.43 11.52
N VAL A 145 17.82 -41.49 11.85
CA VAL A 145 18.34 -41.99 13.12
C VAL A 145 19.38 -41.01 13.69
N ASP A 146 19.37 -40.76 15.00
CA ASP A 146 20.59 -40.33 15.69
C ASP A 146 21.47 -41.58 15.83
N ILE A 147 22.53 -41.63 15.01
CA ILE A 147 23.39 -42.82 14.87
C ILE A 147 24.04 -43.19 16.21
N VAL A 148 24.44 -42.21 17.02
CA VAL A 148 25.14 -42.46 18.29
C VAL A 148 24.17 -43.08 19.28
N TYR A 149 23.04 -42.42 19.52
CA TYR A 149 21.98 -42.90 20.42
C TYR A 149 21.40 -44.26 20.00
N PHE A 150 21.26 -44.50 18.69
CA PHE A 150 20.78 -45.78 18.16
C PHE A 150 21.77 -46.92 18.43
N LEU A 151 23.07 -46.69 18.25
CA LEU A 151 24.11 -47.68 18.53
C LEU A 151 24.32 -47.90 20.02
N GLU A 152 24.26 -46.85 20.85
CA GLU A 152 24.35 -46.95 22.31
C GLU A 152 23.23 -47.84 22.88
N GLN A 153 21.98 -47.63 22.47
CA GLN A 153 20.85 -48.48 22.88
C GLN A 153 21.04 -49.95 22.48
N LEU A 154 21.66 -50.23 21.32
CA LEU A 154 21.98 -51.59 20.89
C LEU A 154 23.10 -52.20 21.74
N GLN A 155 24.16 -51.45 22.01
CA GLN A 155 25.31 -51.88 22.82
C GLN A 155 24.94 -52.12 24.30
N GLN A 156 23.97 -51.38 24.83
CA GLN A 156 23.47 -51.53 26.20
C GLN A 156 22.63 -52.82 26.41
N GLN A 157 22.27 -53.54 25.34
CA GLN A 157 21.52 -54.79 25.45
C GLN A 157 22.39 -55.92 25.99
N LYS A 158 22.29 -56.18 27.30
CA LYS A 158 22.91 -57.35 27.92
C LYS A 158 22.29 -58.64 27.36
N HIS A 159 23.08 -59.43 26.66
CA HIS A 159 22.75 -60.80 26.25
C HIS A 159 23.27 -61.81 27.30
N ASP A 160 22.75 -63.04 27.24
CA ASP A 160 23.22 -64.14 28.10
C ASP A 160 24.63 -64.57 27.65
N PRO A 161 25.67 -64.53 28.52
CA PRO A 161 27.03 -64.90 28.16
C PRO A 161 27.22 -66.35 27.67
N LEU A 162 26.31 -67.26 28.01
CA LEU A 162 26.36 -68.67 27.58
C LEU A 162 26.20 -68.82 26.06
N PHE A 163 25.51 -67.86 25.44
CA PHE A 163 25.31 -67.81 24.00
C PHE A 163 26.19 -66.69 23.45
N GLN A 164 27.10 -67.00 22.53
CA GLN A 164 28.01 -66.04 21.88
C GLN A 164 27.25 -65.07 20.96
N CYS A 165 26.45 -64.18 21.55
CA CYS A 165 25.54 -63.27 20.87
C CYS A 165 26.30 -62.05 20.37
N ASP A 166 26.29 -61.84 19.05
CA ASP A 166 26.86 -60.67 18.41
C ASP A 166 25.80 -59.86 17.63
N PHE A 167 26.23 -58.82 16.92
CA PHE A 167 25.34 -58.03 16.05
C PHE A 167 24.77 -58.86 14.87
N SER A 168 25.48 -59.87 14.38
CA SER A 168 24.98 -60.74 13.30
C SER A 168 23.80 -61.60 13.77
N CYS A 169 23.71 -61.88 15.07
CA CYS A 169 22.60 -62.61 15.67
C CYS A 169 21.30 -61.81 15.74
N LEU A 170 21.32 -60.48 15.56
CA LEU A 170 20.12 -59.63 15.67
C LEU A 170 19.24 -59.70 14.43
N VAL A 171 17.94 -59.90 14.64
CA VAL A 171 16.90 -59.83 13.60
C VAL A 171 15.88 -58.77 13.98
N LEU A 172 15.61 -57.84 13.07
CA LEU A 172 14.50 -56.90 13.19
C LEU A 172 13.18 -57.66 12.97
N ILE A 173 12.24 -57.58 13.93
CA ILE A 173 10.97 -58.30 13.90
C ILE A 173 9.82 -57.39 13.44
N THR A 174 9.66 -56.23 14.07
CA THR A 174 8.63 -55.23 13.71
C THR A 174 9.15 -53.81 13.88
N GLU A 175 8.49 -52.89 13.16
CA GLU A 175 8.65 -51.45 13.31
C GLU A 175 7.30 -50.84 13.73
N LYS A 176 7.33 -49.98 14.76
CA LYS A 176 6.25 -49.06 15.14
C LYS A 176 6.69 -47.64 14.84
N ARG A 177 5.96 -46.93 13.97
CA ARG A 177 6.28 -45.55 13.59
C ARG A 177 5.45 -44.52 14.35
N THR A 178 6.08 -43.42 14.72
CA THR A 178 5.49 -42.21 15.32
C THR A 178 6.07 -41.00 14.59
N GLY A 179 5.51 -40.72 13.43
CA GLY A 179 6.02 -39.77 12.46
C GLY A 179 7.33 -40.18 11.80
N LEU A 180 8.37 -39.40 12.09
CA LEU A 180 9.77 -39.63 11.70
C LEU A 180 10.54 -40.48 12.71
N VAL A 181 10.00 -40.66 13.93
CA VAL A 181 10.56 -41.57 14.93
C VAL A 181 10.09 -42.99 14.62
N SER A 182 11.03 -43.92 14.64
CA SER A 182 10.77 -45.36 14.53
C SER A 182 11.17 -46.07 15.82
N HIS A 183 10.34 -47.03 16.19
CA HIS A 183 10.58 -47.94 17.29
C HIS A 183 10.75 -49.34 16.71
N PHE A 184 11.97 -49.84 16.74
CA PHE A 184 12.33 -51.13 16.18
C PHE A 184 12.37 -52.18 17.28
N ASN A 185 11.63 -53.27 17.09
CA ASN A 185 11.66 -54.43 17.98
C ASN A 185 12.58 -55.48 17.38
N PHE A 186 13.69 -55.77 18.06
CA PHE A 186 14.67 -56.77 17.66
C PHE A 186 14.51 -58.04 18.47
N GLN A 187 14.94 -59.16 17.89
CA GLN A 187 15.14 -60.43 18.58
C GLN A 187 16.56 -60.96 18.28
N CYS A 188 17.25 -61.46 19.30
CA CYS A 188 18.47 -62.24 19.09
C CYS A 188 18.12 -63.66 18.65
N ARG A 189 18.71 -64.13 17.54
CA ARG A 189 18.53 -65.51 17.05
C ARG A 189 19.04 -66.58 18.01
N MET A 190 20.07 -66.27 18.81
CA MET A 190 20.70 -67.19 19.75
C MET A 190 19.92 -67.26 21.06
N CYS A 191 20.05 -66.28 21.95
CA CYS A 191 19.41 -66.29 23.27
C CYS A 191 17.90 -65.93 23.28
N LYS A 192 17.27 -65.79 22.10
CA LYS A 192 15.84 -65.44 21.87
C LYS A 192 15.32 -64.15 22.51
N LYS A 193 16.14 -63.41 23.25
CA LYS A 193 15.79 -62.13 23.91
C LYS A 193 15.23 -61.12 22.90
N TYR A 194 14.11 -60.54 23.27
CA TYR A 194 13.52 -59.38 22.60
C TYR A 194 13.94 -58.08 23.29
N PHE A 195 14.13 -57.03 22.51
CA PHE A 195 14.32 -55.67 23.01
C PHE A 195 13.88 -54.63 21.98
N LYS A 196 13.72 -53.39 22.42
CA LYS A 196 13.22 -52.28 21.60
C LYS A 196 14.26 -51.16 21.55
N VAL A 197 14.45 -50.58 20.37
CA VAL A 197 15.36 -49.45 20.11
C VAL A 197 14.59 -48.31 19.44
N CYS A 198 14.79 -47.08 19.88
CA CYS A 198 14.22 -45.86 19.30
C CYS A 198 15.22 -45.15 18.39
N THR A 199 14.76 -44.52 17.31
CA THR A 199 15.65 -43.82 16.37
C THR A 199 16.04 -42.40 16.79
N ASP A 200 15.40 -41.83 17.80
CA ASP A 200 15.68 -40.47 18.29
C ASP A 200 15.46 -40.39 19.80
N HIS A 201 16.12 -39.43 20.45
CA HIS A 201 15.95 -39.18 21.87
C HIS A 201 14.50 -38.78 22.17
N LEU A 202 13.93 -39.36 23.22
CA LEU A 202 12.63 -38.96 23.78
C LEU A 202 12.79 -38.08 25.04
N ASP A 203 14.03 -37.77 25.40
CA ASP A 203 14.41 -36.97 26.57
C ASP A 203 14.25 -35.47 26.29
N THR A 204 13.94 -34.69 27.33
CA THR A 204 13.69 -33.23 27.26
C THR A 204 14.91 -32.39 26.85
N ASP A 205 16.07 -33.01 26.74
CA ASP A 205 17.36 -32.36 26.60
C ASP A 205 17.69 -31.92 25.15
N ARG A 206 16.91 -32.40 24.18
CA ARG A 206 16.95 -32.04 22.75
C ARG A 206 15.52 -31.93 22.21
N ILE A 207 15.34 -31.22 21.09
CA ILE A 207 14.04 -31.18 20.40
C ILE A 207 13.94 -32.42 19.51
N ASP A 208 12.89 -33.20 19.73
CA ASP A 208 12.59 -34.40 18.95
C ASP A 208 12.45 -34.10 17.45
N ILE A 209 12.76 -35.09 16.63
CA ILE A 209 12.80 -34.97 15.18
C ILE A 209 11.46 -34.57 14.55
N ASN A 210 10.31 -34.91 15.14
CA ASN A 210 9.01 -34.50 14.61
C ASN A 210 8.81 -32.99 14.83
N THR A 211 9.03 -32.50 16.04
CA THR A 211 8.97 -31.09 16.41
C THR A 211 10.01 -30.27 15.64
N ALA A 212 11.24 -30.79 15.50
CA ALA A 212 12.29 -30.21 14.68
C ALA A 212 11.86 -30.08 13.20
N ALA A 213 11.30 -31.15 12.60
CA ALA A 213 10.82 -31.14 11.23
C ALA A 213 9.68 -30.13 11.02
N VAL A 214 8.69 -30.08 11.91
CA VAL A 214 7.58 -29.12 11.85
C VAL A 214 8.07 -27.67 11.99
N SER A 215 9.00 -27.40 12.90
CA SER A 215 9.63 -26.07 13.00
C SER A 215 10.36 -25.69 11.71
N GLY A 216 11.06 -26.65 11.08
CA GLY A 216 11.75 -26.49 9.79
C GLY A 216 10.81 -26.24 8.61
N ILE A 217 9.66 -26.93 8.55
CA ILE A 217 8.59 -26.73 7.55
C ILE A 217 8.08 -25.28 7.60
N VAL A 218 7.77 -24.78 8.80
CA VAL A 218 7.33 -23.38 9.01
C VAL A 218 8.44 -22.41 8.63
N ALA A 219 9.67 -22.63 9.13
CA ALA A 219 10.82 -21.77 8.86
C ALA A 219 11.25 -21.72 7.39
N SER A 220 10.96 -22.77 6.62
CA SER A 220 11.21 -22.84 5.17
C SER A 220 10.09 -22.23 4.32
N GLY A 221 8.93 -21.98 4.92
CA GLY A 221 7.76 -21.41 4.22
C GLY A 221 6.95 -22.43 3.42
N ILE A 222 7.18 -23.73 3.62
CA ILE A 222 6.48 -24.83 2.95
C ILE A 222 5.33 -25.36 3.82
N GLY A 223 4.49 -26.24 3.28
CA GLY A 223 3.44 -26.97 4.00
C GLY A 223 3.64 -28.48 3.95
N TYR A 224 2.71 -29.23 4.56
CA TYR A 224 2.73 -30.70 4.65
C TYR A 224 2.99 -31.36 3.28
N SER A 225 2.22 -31.04 2.25
CA SER A 225 2.33 -31.71 0.94
C SER A 225 3.68 -31.51 0.24
N GLN A 226 4.35 -30.35 0.41
CA GLN A 226 5.70 -30.16 -0.14
C GLN A 226 6.77 -30.94 0.66
N PHE A 227 6.54 -31.11 1.96
CA PHE A 227 7.41 -31.92 2.81
C PHE A 227 7.24 -33.41 2.49
N GLU A 228 6.01 -33.86 2.31
CA GLU A 228 5.64 -35.21 1.85
C GLU A 228 6.27 -35.53 0.49
N GLU A 229 6.16 -34.63 -0.49
CA GLU A 229 6.82 -34.75 -1.81
C GLU A 229 8.34 -34.88 -1.67
N THR A 230 8.97 -34.05 -0.83
CA THR A 230 10.43 -34.06 -0.61
C THR A 230 10.89 -35.35 0.08
N MET A 231 10.17 -35.81 1.10
CA MET A 231 10.54 -37.00 1.87
C MET A 231 10.25 -38.30 1.11
N SER A 232 9.13 -38.37 0.39
CA SER A 232 8.81 -39.49 -0.51
C SER A 232 9.84 -39.64 -1.64
N ALA A 233 10.36 -38.54 -2.17
CA ALA A 233 11.44 -38.57 -3.17
C ALA A 233 12.77 -39.12 -2.62
N MET A 234 12.96 -39.12 -1.30
CA MET A 234 14.10 -39.73 -0.60
C MET A 234 13.79 -41.14 -0.08
N ASP A 235 12.58 -41.66 -0.34
CA ASP A 235 12.01 -42.88 0.24
C ASP A 235 11.97 -42.86 1.78
N VAL A 236 11.70 -41.69 2.38
CA VAL A 236 11.56 -41.48 3.83
C VAL A 236 10.07 -41.32 4.18
N PRO A 237 9.46 -42.26 4.92
CA PRO A 237 8.07 -42.13 5.34
C PRO A 237 7.87 -41.04 6.41
N ILE A 238 6.74 -40.32 6.35
CA ILE A 238 6.41 -39.21 7.28
C ILE A 238 5.20 -39.51 8.17
N PHE A 239 4.93 -38.61 9.13
CA PHE A 239 3.71 -38.60 9.97
C PHE A 239 2.41 -38.48 9.17
N ARG A 240 1.32 -39.03 9.70
CA ARG A 240 -0.03 -38.85 9.11
C ARG A 240 -0.48 -37.39 9.27
N GLU A 241 -1.26 -36.85 8.34
CA GLU A 241 -1.75 -35.45 8.36
C GLU A 241 -2.40 -35.05 9.71
N LYS A 242 -3.13 -35.97 10.35
CA LYS A 242 -3.74 -35.73 11.68
C LYS A 242 -2.70 -35.53 12.80
N TYR A 243 -1.61 -36.29 12.80
CA TYR A 243 -0.55 -36.18 13.81
C TYR A 243 0.34 -34.97 13.52
N TYR A 244 0.67 -34.73 12.25
CA TYR A 244 1.28 -33.47 11.81
C TYR A 244 0.49 -32.25 12.29
N ALA A 245 -0.84 -32.25 12.13
CA ALA A 245 -1.68 -31.14 12.55
C ALA A 245 -1.59 -30.86 14.06
N LYS A 246 -1.48 -31.90 14.91
CA LYS A 246 -1.27 -31.74 16.37
C LYS A 246 0.08 -31.09 16.69
N ILE A 247 1.18 -31.61 16.12
CA ILE A 247 2.53 -31.06 16.35
C ILE A 247 2.65 -29.65 15.75
N GLN A 248 2.08 -29.43 14.57
CA GLN A 248 1.94 -28.11 13.95
C GLN A 248 1.20 -27.15 14.87
N ASP A 249 0.14 -27.60 15.54
CA ASP A 249 -0.59 -26.77 16.46
C ASP A 249 0.23 -26.46 17.73
N HIS A 250 0.88 -27.42 18.37
CA HIS A 250 1.82 -27.12 19.47
C HIS A 250 2.91 -26.10 19.02
N MET A 251 3.57 -26.37 17.90
CA MET A 251 4.61 -25.48 17.35
C MET A 251 4.10 -24.07 16.99
N PHE A 252 2.83 -23.92 16.61
CA PHE A 252 2.25 -22.61 16.35
C PHE A 252 2.08 -21.78 17.62
N ASN A 253 1.75 -22.42 18.75
CA ASN A 253 1.71 -21.74 20.04
C ASN A 253 3.12 -21.27 20.43
N GLU A 254 4.15 -22.10 20.25
CA GLU A 254 5.55 -21.74 20.50
C GLU A 254 6.04 -20.58 19.63
N TRP A 255 5.70 -20.57 18.33
CA TRP A 255 6.02 -19.45 17.45
C TRP A 255 5.33 -18.14 17.84
N GLU A 256 4.08 -18.21 18.34
CA GLU A 256 3.33 -17.05 18.83
C GLU A 256 3.93 -16.53 20.14
N ALA A 257 4.20 -17.40 21.12
CA ALA A 257 4.83 -17.04 22.38
C ALA A 257 6.28 -16.53 22.23
N THR A 258 7.06 -17.07 21.28
CA THR A 258 8.41 -16.54 20.96
C THR A 258 8.33 -15.17 20.28
N ALA A 259 7.27 -14.90 19.51
CA ALA A 259 7.08 -13.61 18.85
C ALA A 259 6.73 -12.50 19.83
N VAL A 260 5.93 -12.80 20.87
CA VAL A 260 5.59 -11.86 21.95
C VAL A 260 6.85 -11.40 22.67
N GLU A 261 7.66 -12.30 23.23
CA GLU A 261 8.94 -11.97 23.89
C GLU A 261 9.89 -11.18 22.98
N ALA A 262 9.95 -11.55 21.69
CA ALA A 262 10.80 -10.86 20.72
C ALA A 262 10.30 -9.45 20.37
N MET A 263 9.02 -9.13 20.61
CA MET A 263 8.44 -7.79 20.48
C MET A 263 8.55 -6.99 21.77
N GLU A 264 8.33 -7.60 22.94
CA GLU A 264 8.56 -7.00 24.26
C GLU A 264 10.00 -6.52 24.41
N GLN A 265 10.98 -7.36 24.08
CA GLN A 265 12.40 -6.99 24.06
C GLN A 265 12.70 -5.87 23.04
N ALA A 266 11.93 -5.75 21.97
CA ALA A 266 12.08 -4.65 21.02
C ALA A 266 11.49 -3.34 21.56
N ALA A 267 10.33 -3.42 22.21
CA ALA A 267 9.65 -2.29 22.83
C ALA A 267 10.42 -1.74 24.04
N ALA A 268 10.99 -2.60 24.87
CA ALA A 268 11.85 -2.20 26.00
C ALA A 268 13.06 -1.37 25.54
N ILE A 269 13.71 -1.76 24.44
CA ILE A 269 14.86 -1.03 23.88
C ILE A 269 14.43 0.32 23.28
N GLU A 270 13.28 0.41 22.60
CA GLU A 270 12.73 1.70 22.14
C GLU A 270 12.29 2.60 23.34
N ARG A 271 11.71 2.01 24.40
CA ARG A 271 11.29 2.73 25.63
C ARG A 271 12.47 3.37 26.33
N GLU A 272 13.48 2.57 26.68
CA GLU A 272 14.70 3.04 27.35
C GLU A 272 15.38 4.15 26.54
N ALA A 273 15.50 3.94 25.23
CA ALA A 273 16.15 4.89 24.35
C ALA A 273 15.34 6.19 24.09
N ALA A 274 14.06 6.23 24.48
CA ALA A 274 13.22 7.44 24.47
C ALA A 274 13.26 8.18 25.81
N ILE A 275 13.36 7.45 26.93
CA ILE A 275 13.64 8.02 28.26
C ILE A 275 14.98 8.76 28.24
N GLN A 276 16.03 8.14 27.70
CA GLN A 276 17.36 8.75 27.53
C GLN A 276 17.37 9.99 26.61
N GLU A 277 16.40 10.12 25.71
CA GLU A 277 16.21 11.30 24.85
C GLU A 277 15.32 12.39 25.49
N GLY A 278 14.80 12.16 26.71
CA GLY A 278 13.83 13.05 27.35
C GLY A 278 12.46 13.11 26.65
N ARG A 279 12.17 12.17 25.74
CA ARG A 279 10.91 12.10 24.99
C ARG A 279 9.82 11.44 25.82
N VAL A 280 9.32 12.13 26.83
CA VAL A 280 8.27 11.63 27.75
C VAL A 280 7.08 12.59 27.76
N PHE A 281 5.87 12.04 27.76
CA PHE A 281 4.61 12.77 27.90
C PHE A 281 3.74 12.08 28.96
N ASN A 282 3.33 12.80 30.00
CA ASN A 282 2.54 12.27 31.13
C ASN A 282 3.11 10.95 31.71
N GLY A 283 4.45 10.86 31.84
CA GLY A 283 5.16 9.66 32.32
C GLY A 283 5.38 8.56 31.27
N PHE A 284 4.73 8.62 30.10
CA PHE A 284 4.90 7.64 29.02
C PHE A 284 5.97 8.07 28.01
N PRO A 285 6.98 7.22 27.71
CA PRO A 285 7.94 7.49 26.65
C PRO A 285 7.27 7.47 25.26
N VAL A 286 7.55 8.52 24.48
CA VAL A 286 6.97 8.76 23.16
C VAL A 286 7.96 8.29 22.10
N ILE A 287 7.55 7.36 21.23
CA ILE A 287 8.37 6.85 20.12
C ILE A 287 7.74 7.11 18.75
N ASP A 288 8.56 7.05 17.70
CA ASP A 288 8.11 7.10 16.32
C ASP A 288 8.03 5.68 15.74
N VAL A 289 7.05 5.40 14.88
CA VAL A 289 6.83 4.06 14.32
C VAL A 289 6.57 4.07 12.82
N PHE A 290 6.99 3.01 12.13
CA PHE A 290 6.53 2.66 10.78
C PHE A 290 5.32 1.74 10.85
N ALA A 291 4.35 1.90 9.94
CA ALA A 291 3.22 0.98 9.77
C ALA A 291 2.94 0.68 8.29
N ASP A 292 2.62 -0.58 7.98
CA ASP A 292 2.23 -1.07 6.63
C ASP A 292 1.57 -2.46 6.75
N GLY A 293 0.74 -2.81 5.75
CA GLY A 293 -0.02 -4.04 5.66
C GLY A 293 0.55 -5.08 4.68
N ALA A 294 0.29 -6.35 4.95
CA ALA A 294 0.54 -7.45 4.01
C ALA A 294 -0.63 -8.44 3.97
N TRP A 295 -1.07 -8.75 2.75
CA TRP A 295 -2.14 -9.71 2.51
C TRP A 295 -1.63 -11.11 2.15
N CYS A 296 -2.40 -12.14 2.49
CA CYS A 296 -2.08 -13.54 2.20
C CYS A 296 -1.98 -13.87 0.69
N LYS A 297 -2.58 -13.02 -0.17
CA LYS A 297 -2.57 -13.11 -1.63
C LYS A 297 -2.19 -11.76 -2.23
N ARG A 298 -1.60 -11.75 -3.44
CA ARG A 298 -1.45 -10.52 -4.23
C ARG A 298 -2.81 -10.05 -4.75
N SER A 299 -3.16 -8.80 -4.50
CA SER A 299 -4.19 -8.09 -5.25
C SER A 299 -3.68 -7.82 -6.67
N TYR A 300 -4.52 -8.09 -7.66
CA TYR A 300 -4.29 -7.72 -9.06
C TYR A 300 -5.47 -6.84 -9.49
N GLY A 301 -5.23 -5.53 -9.68
CA GLY A 301 -6.29 -4.53 -9.89
C GLY A 301 -7.24 -4.40 -8.69
N ASN A 302 -8.49 -4.01 -8.96
CA ASN A 302 -9.55 -3.76 -7.96
C ASN A 302 -10.02 -5.01 -7.17
N ASN A 303 -9.28 -6.12 -7.21
CA ASN A 303 -9.72 -7.44 -6.75
C ASN A 303 -9.25 -7.72 -5.30
N TYR A 304 -9.80 -6.97 -4.34
CA TYR A 304 -9.49 -7.04 -2.90
C TYR A 304 -10.06 -8.30 -2.21
N LYS A 305 -9.73 -9.50 -2.74
CA LYS A 305 -10.24 -10.80 -2.27
C LYS A 305 -9.25 -11.56 -1.36
N ALA A 306 -8.47 -10.84 -0.56
CA ALA A 306 -7.59 -11.47 0.41
C ALA A 306 -8.41 -12.00 1.60
N MET A 307 -8.21 -13.28 1.94
CA MET A 307 -8.90 -13.97 3.03
C MET A 307 -8.33 -13.58 4.39
N SER A 308 -7.02 -13.30 4.43
CA SER A 308 -6.32 -12.80 5.62
C SER A 308 -5.37 -11.66 5.27
N GLY A 309 -5.17 -10.77 6.23
CA GLY A 309 -4.15 -9.73 6.22
C GLY A 309 -3.49 -9.61 7.59
N VAL A 310 -2.20 -9.28 7.58
CA VAL A 310 -1.43 -8.83 8.74
C VAL A 310 -1.06 -7.37 8.53
N ALA A 311 -0.92 -6.60 9.60
CA ALA A 311 -0.16 -5.35 9.56
C ALA A 311 0.76 -5.31 10.77
N ALA A 312 1.85 -4.54 10.64
CA ALA A 312 2.90 -4.48 11.64
C ALA A 312 3.24 -3.04 11.99
N ILE A 313 3.52 -2.81 13.27
CA ILE A 313 4.10 -1.57 13.78
C ILE A 313 5.57 -1.87 14.11
N VAL A 314 6.47 -1.03 13.58
CA VAL A 314 7.93 -1.22 13.66
C VAL A 314 8.56 0.06 14.21
N GLY A 315 9.33 -0.04 15.31
CA GLY A 315 9.98 1.12 15.93
C GLY A 315 10.94 1.84 14.97
N ARG A 316 10.93 3.18 14.95
CA ARG A 316 11.73 3.98 14.01
C ARG A 316 13.23 3.88 14.30
N LYS A 317 13.63 3.83 15.58
CA LYS A 317 15.03 3.96 16.02
C LYS A 317 15.82 2.67 15.77
N PHE A 318 15.30 1.53 16.20
CA PHE A 318 15.97 0.23 16.06
C PHE A 318 15.45 -0.63 14.90
N GLY A 319 14.31 -0.26 14.30
CA GLY A 319 13.79 -0.97 13.14
C GLY A 319 13.40 -2.41 13.44
N LYS A 320 12.86 -2.68 14.63
CA LYS A 320 12.30 -3.97 15.07
C LYS A 320 10.78 -3.89 15.15
N VAL A 321 10.11 -5.01 14.92
CA VAL A 321 8.64 -5.11 15.06
C VAL A 321 8.28 -5.00 16.54
N LEU A 322 7.30 -4.15 16.86
CA LEU A 322 6.76 -3.96 18.20
C LEU A 322 5.37 -4.60 18.33
N PHE A 323 4.59 -4.60 17.25
CA PHE A 323 3.25 -5.16 17.25
C PHE A 323 2.94 -5.78 15.88
N ILE A 324 2.23 -6.91 15.90
CA ILE A 324 1.49 -7.42 14.73
C ILE A 324 0.06 -7.74 15.15
N GLY A 325 -0.89 -7.54 14.23
CA GLY A 325 -2.22 -8.11 14.34
C GLY A 325 -2.62 -8.81 13.05
N VAL A 326 -3.47 -9.83 13.15
CA VAL A 326 -3.88 -10.65 12.01
C VAL A 326 -5.41 -10.68 11.94
N LYS A 327 -5.95 -10.29 10.79
CA LYS A 327 -7.39 -10.32 10.51
C LYS A 327 -7.71 -11.35 9.44
N ASN A 328 -8.59 -12.30 9.75
CA ASN A 328 -9.07 -13.33 8.85
C ASN A 328 -10.59 -13.20 8.64
N LYS A 329 -11.01 -13.27 7.38
CA LYS A 329 -12.42 -13.23 6.94
C LYS A 329 -13.07 -14.60 6.84
N TYR A 330 -12.30 -15.67 7.04
CA TYR A 330 -12.71 -17.02 6.70
C TYR A 330 -12.25 -18.03 7.74
N CYS A 331 -13.14 -18.95 8.09
CA CYS A 331 -12.81 -20.18 8.80
C CYS A 331 -13.37 -21.36 8.02
N LEU A 332 -12.52 -22.33 7.69
CA LEU A 332 -12.91 -23.51 6.91
C LEU A 332 -13.98 -24.38 7.62
N ILE A 333 -14.01 -24.42 8.96
CA ILE A 333 -15.05 -25.17 9.68
C ILE A 333 -16.39 -24.45 9.55
N CYS A 334 -16.44 -23.15 9.87
CA CYS A 334 -17.65 -22.35 9.77
C CYS A 334 -18.25 -22.40 8.35
N ALA A 335 -17.43 -22.15 7.32
CA ALA A 335 -17.89 -22.15 5.93
C ALA A 335 -18.34 -23.54 5.42
N ARG A 336 -17.82 -24.64 5.99
CA ARG A 336 -18.30 -26.00 5.68
C ARG A 336 -19.64 -26.28 6.35
N ALA A 337 -19.82 -25.84 7.60
CA ALA A 337 -21.07 -25.99 8.34
C ALA A 337 -22.20 -25.14 7.72
N GLU A 338 -21.91 -23.88 7.41
CA GLU A 338 -22.79 -22.95 6.68
C GLU A 338 -23.23 -23.56 5.32
N LYS A 339 -22.30 -24.10 4.53
CA LYS A 339 -22.63 -24.77 3.26
C LYS A 339 -23.54 -25.99 3.42
N ARG A 340 -23.51 -26.66 4.59
CA ARG A 340 -24.36 -27.81 4.92
C ARG A 340 -25.63 -27.44 5.68
N GLN A 341 -25.81 -26.16 6.02
CA GLN A 341 -26.87 -25.68 6.92
C GLN A 341 -26.81 -26.33 8.32
N GLU A 342 -25.61 -26.76 8.74
CA GLU A 342 -25.31 -27.36 10.04
C GLU A 342 -24.74 -26.30 11.01
N LYS A 343 -24.90 -26.51 12.33
CA LYS A 343 -24.12 -25.76 13.32
C LYS A 343 -22.64 -26.18 13.23
N PRO A 344 -21.67 -25.25 13.28
CA PRO A 344 -20.25 -25.61 13.24
C PRO A 344 -19.88 -26.42 14.48
N LYS A 345 -19.10 -27.49 14.29
CA LYS A 345 -18.48 -28.24 15.40
C LYS A 345 -17.65 -27.29 16.27
N SER A 346 -17.60 -27.55 17.58
CA SER A 346 -16.78 -26.75 18.51
C SER A 346 -15.33 -26.67 18.03
N HIS A 347 -14.79 -25.45 17.95
CA HIS A 347 -13.43 -25.16 17.51
C HIS A 347 -13.05 -23.72 17.84
N VAL A 348 -11.74 -23.45 17.94
CA VAL A 348 -11.22 -22.08 17.95
C VAL A 348 -11.44 -21.46 16.57
N CYS A 349 -12.35 -20.49 16.47
CA CYS A 349 -12.67 -19.81 15.22
C CYS A 349 -11.73 -18.62 14.99
N TYR A 350 -10.92 -18.69 13.93
CA TYR A 350 -9.97 -17.63 13.59
C TYR A 350 -10.57 -16.52 12.70
N LYS A 351 -11.87 -16.61 12.33
CA LYS A 351 -12.60 -15.54 11.62
C LYS A 351 -12.89 -14.42 12.62
N ASN A 352 -12.18 -13.30 12.49
CA ASN A 352 -12.22 -12.16 13.41
C ASN A 352 -12.38 -10.81 12.69
N TYR A 353 -12.81 -10.82 11.42
CA TYR A 353 -12.99 -9.61 10.62
C TYR A 353 -14.02 -9.80 9.50
N GLU A 354 -14.94 -8.85 9.34
CA GLU A 354 -16.04 -8.94 8.38
C GLU A 354 -15.99 -7.87 7.26
N GLY A 355 -15.20 -6.81 7.46
CA GLY A 355 -15.07 -5.68 6.54
C GLY A 355 -14.35 -5.99 5.21
N PRO A 356 -14.14 -4.98 4.34
CA PRO A 356 -13.36 -5.13 3.11
C PRO A 356 -11.89 -5.42 3.42
N SER A 357 -11.20 -6.22 2.60
CA SER A 357 -9.83 -6.64 2.89
C SER A 357 -8.82 -5.47 2.93
N SER A 358 -9.13 -4.35 2.26
CA SER A 358 -8.37 -3.10 2.35
C SER A 358 -8.46 -2.41 3.73
N GLY A 359 -9.54 -2.62 4.49
CA GLY A 359 -9.70 -2.06 5.84
C GLY A 359 -9.02 -2.85 6.95
N MET A 360 -8.41 -4.01 6.64
CA MET A 360 -7.72 -4.85 7.62
C MET A 360 -6.56 -4.10 8.26
N GLU A 361 -5.70 -3.47 7.44
CA GLU A 361 -4.51 -2.75 7.90
C GLU A 361 -4.87 -1.61 8.85
N ALA A 362 -5.74 -0.69 8.42
CA ALA A 362 -6.21 0.41 9.24
C ALA A 362 -6.82 -0.05 10.59
N THR A 363 -7.45 -1.22 10.60
CA THR A 363 -8.02 -1.82 11.82
C THR A 363 -6.92 -2.37 12.74
N ILE A 364 -5.99 -3.15 12.19
CA ILE A 364 -4.86 -3.74 12.94
C ILE A 364 -3.95 -2.66 13.52
N VAL A 365 -3.61 -1.63 12.74
CA VAL A 365 -2.73 -0.56 13.20
C VAL A 365 -3.43 0.27 14.29
N CYS A 366 -4.72 0.58 14.15
CA CYS A 366 -5.50 1.25 15.20
C CYS A 366 -5.54 0.42 16.50
N GLU A 367 -5.73 -0.90 16.42
CA GLU A 367 -5.64 -1.80 17.60
C GLU A 367 -4.26 -1.72 18.26
N GLY A 368 -3.17 -1.81 17.49
CA GLY A 368 -1.81 -1.71 18.01
C GLY A 368 -1.46 -0.36 18.63
N PHE A 369 -2.12 0.73 18.23
CA PHE A 369 -2.00 2.04 18.88
C PHE A 369 -2.71 2.05 20.24
N LYS A 370 -3.95 1.58 20.31
CA LYS A 370 -4.74 1.51 21.56
C LYS A 370 -4.07 0.66 22.64
N GLU A 371 -3.51 -0.48 22.27
CA GLU A 371 -2.91 -1.41 23.24
C GLU A 371 -1.47 -1.02 23.64
N SER A 372 -0.84 -0.04 22.98
CA SER A 372 0.60 0.24 23.16
C SER A 372 0.99 0.73 24.56
N THR A 373 0.10 1.50 25.22
CA THR A 373 0.28 1.94 26.60
C THR A 373 0.13 0.79 27.59
N ASN A 374 -0.87 -0.09 27.38
CA ASN A 374 -1.11 -1.28 28.20
C ASN A 374 0.00 -2.33 28.04
N MET A 375 0.33 -2.71 26.80
CA MET A 375 1.36 -3.72 26.50
C MET A 375 2.77 -3.27 26.88
N TYR A 376 3.12 -2.01 26.57
CA TYR A 376 4.52 -1.57 26.59
C TYR A 376 4.76 -0.23 27.27
N GLY A 377 3.76 0.44 27.85
CA GLY A 377 3.94 1.76 28.44
C GLY A 377 4.52 2.77 27.45
N LEU A 378 4.11 2.70 26.18
CA LEU A 378 4.61 3.55 25.10
C LEU A 378 3.50 4.37 24.47
N ILE A 379 3.83 5.60 24.05
CA ILE A 379 3.00 6.39 23.13
C ILE A 379 3.65 6.35 21.74
N TYR A 380 2.91 5.90 20.73
CA TYR A 380 3.36 6.02 19.34
C TYR A 380 3.03 7.41 18.79
N GLY A 381 3.93 8.37 19.01
CA GLY A 381 3.66 9.79 18.74
C GLY A 381 3.65 10.18 17.25
N ASN A 382 4.51 9.55 16.44
CA ASN A 382 4.54 9.77 14.99
C ASN A 382 4.36 8.45 14.22
N ILE A 383 3.46 8.45 13.24
CA ILE A 383 3.27 7.33 12.30
C ILE A 383 3.87 7.65 10.93
N VAL A 384 4.91 6.91 10.56
CA VAL A 384 5.49 6.90 9.21
C VAL A 384 4.77 5.84 8.37
N ALA A 385 3.83 6.28 7.55
CA ALA A 385 3.06 5.42 6.65
C ALA A 385 3.24 5.84 5.18
N ASP A 386 2.70 5.06 4.26
CA ASP A 386 2.57 5.49 2.88
C ASP A 386 1.42 6.51 2.70
N GLY A 387 1.03 6.78 1.45
CA GLY A 387 0.01 7.78 1.15
C GLY A 387 -1.41 7.35 1.55
N ASP A 388 -1.61 6.09 1.92
CA ASP A 388 -2.92 5.60 2.33
C ASP A 388 -3.25 6.15 3.72
N SER A 389 -4.48 6.62 3.83
CA SER A 389 -4.84 7.66 4.79
C SER A 389 -6.05 7.28 5.64
N ALA A 390 -6.67 6.14 5.32
CA ALA A 390 -7.70 5.49 6.13
C ALA A 390 -7.13 4.99 7.47
N THR A 391 -5.87 4.52 7.47
CA THR A 391 -5.15 4.12 8.69
C THR A 391 -5.00 5.29 9.65
N TYR A 392 -4.52 6.44 9.17
CA TYR A 392 -4.35 7.64 10.02
C TYR A 392 -5.70 8.24 10.47
N ALA A 393 -6.69 8.32 9.57
CA ALA A 393 -8.04 8.78 9.93
C ALA A 393 -8.67 7.92 11.05
N LYS A 394 -8.45 6.59 11.01
CA LYS A 394 -8.97 5.68 12.02
C LYS A 394 -8.23 5.79 13.36
N ILE A 395 -6.93 6.12 13.36
CA ILE A 395 -6.17 6.42 14.59
C ILE A 395 -6.70 7.71 15.24
N LEU A 396 -6.84 8.81 14.49
CA LEU A 396 -7.37 10.07 15.00
C LEU A 396 -8.79 9.92 15.55
N ALA A 397 -9.68 9.23 14.82
CA ALA A 397 -11.05 8.97 15.26
C ALA A 397 -11.14 8.00 16.46
N SER A 398 -10.04 7.35 16.85
CA SER A 398 -9.99 6.42 17.96
C SER A 398 -9.35 6.99 19.22
N ASP A 399 -8.77 8.19 19.12
CA ASP A 399 -8.07 8.97 20.15
C ASP A 399 -7.33 8.10 21.19
N PRO A 400 -6.25 7.40 20.79
CA PRO A 400 -5.66 6.32 21.61
C PRO A 400 -4.87 6.82 22.82
N TYR A 401 -4.58 8.12 22.92
CA TYR A 401 -3.73 8.69 23.97
C TYR A 401 -4.34 10.01 24.47
N GLU A 402 -4.80 10.02 25.72
CA GLU A 402 -5.40 11.21 26.33
C GLU A 402 -4.42 12.40 26.31
N GLY A 403 -4.85 13.52 25.72
CA GLY A 403 -4.05 14.74 25.59
C GLY A 403 -2.91 14.68 24.56
N TYR A 404 -2.70 13.57 23.83
CA TYR A 404 -1.62 13.44 22.84
C TYR A 404 -2.14 13.10 21.43
N VAL A 405 -2.05 14.07 20.52
CA VAL A 405 -2.45 13.89 19.12
C VAL A 405 -1.33 13.24 18.29
N VAL A 406 -1.59 12.02 17.79
CA VAL A 406 -0.70 11.30 16.87
C VAL A 406 -0.49 12.11 15.59
N SER A 407 0.76 12.29 15.18
CA SER A 407 1.13 12.99 13.94
C SER A 407 1.50 12.02 12.80
N LYS A 408 1.09 12.33 11.56
CA LYS A 408 1.49 11.56 10.36
C LYS A 408 2.76 12.13 9.72
N ILE A 409 3.71 11.26 9.39
CA ILE A 409 4.84 11.57 8.52
C ILE A 409 4.70 10.77 7.20
N GLU A 410 4.66 11.47 6.08
CA GLU A 410 4.50 10.86 4.76
C GLU A 410 5.82 10.24 4.25
N CYS A 411 5.78 8.96 3.87
CA CYS A 411 6.93 8.29 3.26
C CYS A 411 7.40 8.97 1.97
N ARG A 412 8.59 9.59 2.00
CA ARG A 412 9.22 10.29 0.88
C ARG A 412 9.29 9.47 -0.40
N ASN A 413 9.61 8.17 -0.29
CA ASN A 413 9.67 7.27 -1.44
C ASN A 413 8.30 7.08 -2.11
N HIS A 414 7.21 7.12 -1.34
CA HIS A 414 5.84 7.03 -1.84
C HIS A 414 5.37 8.37 -2.44
N VAL A 415 5.61 9.50 -1.76
CA VAL A 415 5.31 10.85 -2.28
C VAL A 415 5.99 11.08 -3.64
N LEU A 416 7.30 10.86 -3.73
CA LEU A 416 8.04 11.05 -4.99
C LEU A 416 7.66 10.04 -6.08
N ARG A 417 7.22 8.83 -5.73
CA ARG A 417 6.74 7.83 -6.71
C ARG A 417 5.38 8.25 -7.27
N ASN A 418 4.46 8.67 -6.40
CA ASN A 418 3.14 9.17 -6.75
C ASN A 418 3.24 10.43 -7.66
N MET A 419 4.09 11.39 -7.29
CA MET A 419 4.43 12.56 -8.12
C MET A 419 4.86 12.14 -9.53
N CYS A 420 5.91 11.32 -9.67
CA CYS A 420 6.39 10.89 -10.98
C CYS A 420 5.33 10.10 -11.77
N ASN A 421 4.49 9.29 -11.11
CA ASN A 421 3.42 8.54 -11.78
C ASN A 421 2.31 9.48 -12.29
N LYS A 422 1.85 10.45 -11.48
CA LYS A 422 0.87 11.48 -11.87
C LYS A 422 1.37 12.31 -13.06
N LEU A 423 2.63 12.77 -13.03
CA LEU A 423 3.25 13.53 -14.12
C LEU A 423 3.31 12.71 -15.42
N ARG A 424 3.75 11.45 -15.36
CA ARG A 424 3.77 10.54 -16.53
C ARG A 424 2.37 10.20 -17.04
N ALA A 425 1.36 10.16 -16.17
CA ALA A 425 -0.03 9.94 -16.56
C ALA A 425 -0.59 11.11 -17.38
N LEU A 426 -0.22 12.36 -17.08
CA LEU A 426 -0.64 13.53 -17.87
C LEU A 426 -0.16 13.47 -19.33
N GLY A 427 1.06 12.99 -19.59
CA GLY A 427 1.53 12.76 -20.97
C GLY A 427 0.68 11.76 -21.77
N LYS A 428 -0.12 10.94 -21.09
CA LYS A 428 -1.02 9.93 -21.67
C LYS A 428 -2.51 10.33 -21.66
N ASP A 429 -2.92 11.36 -20.90
CA ASP A 429 -4.34 11.74 -20.74
C ASP A 429 -4.85 12.48 -21.98
N THR A 430 -5.61 11.80 -22.83
CA THR A 430 -6.09 12.33 -24.13
C THR A 430 -7.00 13.56 -24.04
N LYS A 431 -7.40 13.99 -22.84
CA LYS A 431 -8.07 15.29 -22.62
C LYS A 431 -7.21 16.49 -23.00
N TYR A 432 -5.88 16.36 -22.97
CA TYR A 432 -4.97 17.45 -23.31
C TYR A 432 -4.45 17.32 -24.76
N PRO A 433 -4.28 18.43 -25.49
CA PRO A 433 -3.66 18.47 -26.82
C PRO A 433 -2.37 17.64 -26.94
N LYS A 434 -2.21 16.96 -28.08
CA LYS A 434 -1.05 16.09 -28.35
C LYS A 434 0.29 16.85 -28.29
N VAL A 435 0.29 18.15 -28.62
CA VAL A 435 1.45 19.04 -28.51
C VAL A 435 1.86 19.15 -27.04
N GLN A 436 1.02 19.74 -26.18
CA GLN A 436 1.23 19.88 -24.74
C GLN A 436 1.73 18.59 -24.07
N ARG A 437 1.11 17.45 -24.39
CA ARG A 437 1.48 16.13 -23.84
C ARG A 437 2.89 15.64 -24.21
N LYS A 438 3.47 16.08 -25.33
CA LYS A 438 4.85 15.74 -25.70
C LYS A 438 5.89 16.49 -24.83
N HIS A 439 5.55 17.63 -24.24
CA HIS A 439 6.53 18.43 -23.49
C HIS A 439 6.89 17.85 -22.11
N ILE A 440 6.13 16.89 -21.57
CA ILE A 440 6.42 16.22 -20.29
C ILE A 440 7.21 14.91 -20.52
N THR A 441 8.53 15.04 -20.64
CA THR A 441 9.45 13.90 -20.84
C THR A 441 9.86 13.26 -19.52
N ASP A 442 10.37 12.01 -19.55
CA ASP A 442 10.87 11.35 -18.33
C ASP A 442 12.06 12.10 -17.71
N GLU A 443 12.87 12.74 -18.55
CA GLU A 443 13.97 13.63 -18.13
C GLU A 443 13.45 14.79 -17.26
N LYS A 444 12.40 15.50 -17.70
CA LYS A 444 11.79 16.57 -16.90
C LYS A 444 11.17 16.06 -15.59
N VAL A 445 10.50 14.91 -15.64
CA VAL A 445 9.96 14.23 -14.43
C VAL A 445 11.08 13.88 -13.44
N MET A 446 12.23 13.43 -13.94
CA MET A 446 13.40 13.10 -13.12
C MET A 446 14.17 14.35 -12.66
N SER A 447 14.16 15.44 -13.44
CA SER A 447 14.69 16.75 -13.07
C SER A 447 13.90 17.35 -11.89
N MET A 448 12.57 17.43 -11.99
CA MET A 448 11.70 17.83 -10.86
C MET A 448 11.97 16.97 -9.62
N ARG A 449 12.06 15.64 -9.77
CA ARG A 449 12.41 14.73 -8.68
C ARG A 449 13.79 15.03 -8.07
N LYS A 450 14.80 15.38 -8.89
CA LYS A 450 16.15 15.74 -8.44
C LYS A 450 16.10 16.98 -7.55
N VAL A 451 15.39 18.04 -7.97
CA VAL A 451 15.19 19.27 -7.19
C VAL A 451 14.65 18.93 -5.79
N VAL A 452 13.53 18.20 -5.70
CA VAL A 452 12.95 17.82 -4.40
C VAL A 452 13.96 17.06 -3.53
N THR A 453 14.67 16.06 -4.08
CA THR A 453 15.66 15.29 -3.30
C THR A 453 16.94 16.05 -2.93
N THR A 454 17.24 17.14 -3.63
CA THR A 454 18.41 17.98 -3.34
C THR A 454 18.07 19.01 -2.27
N SER A 455 16.89 19.63 -2.39
CA SER A 455 16.36 20.57 -1.39
C SER A 455 16.21 19.93 0.00
N ILE A 456 15.63 18.73 0.09
CA ILE A 456 15.52 17.98 1.37
C ILE A 456 16.89 17.76 2.02
N LYS A 457 17.91 17.40 1.23
CA LYS A 457 19.26 17.14 1.74
C LYS A 457 19.96 18.40 2.23
N HIS A 458 19.81 19.49 1.49
CA HIS A 458 20.41 20.79 1.85
C HIS A 458 19.77 21.33 3.14
N ASN A 459 18.44 21.28 3.24
CA ASN A 459 17.68 21.85 4.34
C ASN A 459 17.65 21.02 5.63
N LYS A 460 18.30 19.85 5.67
CA LYS A 460 18.21 18.91 6.81
C LYS A 460 18.72 19.47 8.14
N ASN A 461 19.67 20.40 8.09
CA ASN A 461 20.29 21.02 9.26
C ASN A 461 19.80 22.47 9.49
N ASN A 462 18.89 22.97 8.65
CA ASN A 462 18.37 24.33 8.76
C ASN A 462 17.26 24.40 9.83
N PRO A 463 17.02 25.57 10.47
CA PRO A 463 15.90 25.76 11.37
C PRO A 463 14.57 25.33 10.73
N ARG A 464 13.73 24.60 11.47
CA ARG A 464 12.65 23.78 10.90
C ARG A 464 11.68 24.56 10.01
N ASP A 465 11.28 25.76 10.40
CA ASP A 465 10.32 26.57 9.64
C ASP A 465 10.95 27.17 8.37
N ILE A 466 12.21 27.57 8.45
CA ILE A 466 13.00 28.01 7.29
C ILE A 466 13.17 26.84 6.31
N ALA A 467 13.51 25.66 6.81
CA ALA A 467 13.67 24.44 6.03
C ALA A 467 12.38 24.04 5.30
N ILE A 468 11.23 24.07 6.00
CA ILE A 468 9.91 23.78 5.42
C ILE A 468 9.58 24.77 4.30
N ARG A 469 9.75 26.07 4.54
CA ARG A 469 9.49 27.12 3.54
C ARG A 469 10.41 26.98 2.32
N GLN A 470 11.70 26.76 2.51
CA GLN A 470 12.65 26.59 1.40
C GLN A 470 12.35 25.33 0.57
N ILE A 471 11.99 24.21 1.21
CA ILE A 471 11.57 22.99 0.50
C ILE A 471 10.29 23.25 -0.30
N HIS A 472 9.32 23.99 0.25
CA HIS A 472 8.08 24.36 -0.44
C HIS A 472 8.37 25.19 -1.70
N GLU A 473 9.14 26.27 -1.57
CA GLU A 473 9.59 27.13 -2.68
C GLU A 473 10.29 26.33 -3.78
N ASP A 474 11.23 25.46 -3.42
CA ASP A 474 12.04 24.69 -4.36
C ASP A 474 11.18 23.66 -5.13
N ILE A 475 10.21 23.02 -4.46
CA ILE A 475 9.28 22.08 -5.10
C ILE A 475 8.39 22.82 -6.09
N THR A 476 7.80 23.96 -5.70
CA THR A 476 6.94 24.77 -6.58
C THR A 476 7.72 25.33 -7.77
N ASN A 477 8.97 25.76 -7.57
CA ASN A 477 9.83 26.24 -8.66
C ASN A 477 10.44 25.10 -9.52
N SER A 478 10.36 23.83 -9.09
CA SER A 478 10.93 22.70 -9.84
C SER A 478 10.35 22.53 -11.25
N LEU A 479 9.12 23.03 -11.49
CA LEU A 479 8.49 23.07 -12.81
C LEU A 479 9.23 24.01 -13.77
N ASN A 480 9.45 25.25 -13.34
CA ASN A 480 10.15 26.29 -14.10
C ASN A 480 11.57 25.82 -14.45
N HIS A 481 12.29 25.29 -13.44
CA HIS A 481 13.59 24.67 -13.60
C HIS A 481 13.60 23.56 -14.68
N ALA A 482 12.62 22.66 -14.65
CA ALA A 482 12.52 21.55 -15.60
C ALA A 482 12.12 21.98 -17.02
N TYR A 483 11.59 23.20 -17.19
CA TYR A 483 11.23 23.77 -18.49
C TYR A 483 12.17 24.87 -18.98
N GLY A 484 13.19 25.24 -18.19
CA GLY A 484 14.29 26.10 -18.65
C GLY A 484 14.30 27.53 -18.09
N ASP A 485 13.39 27.90 -17.19
CA ASP A 485 13.48 29.17 -16.44
C ASP A 485 14.23 28.94 -15.12
N HIS A 486 15.43 29.53 -15.04
CA HIS A 486 16.34 29.38 -13.91
C HIS A 486 16.40 30.61 -13.00
N ARG A 487 15.64 31.68 -13.30
CA ARG A 487 15.66 32.96 -12.56
C ARG A 487 15.47 32.80 -11.04
N ARG A 488 14.59 31.87 -10.64
CA ARG A 488 14.26 31.58 -9.23
C ARG A 488 14.97 30.33 -8.69
N CYS A 489 15.93 29.74 -9.41
CA CYS A 489 16.65 28.58 -8.93
C CYS A 489 17.77 28.97 -7.96
N LYS A 490 17.80 28.35 -6.77
CA LYS A 490 18.91 28.44 -5.81
C LYS A 490 20.10 27.59 -6.27
N ASP A 491 21.31 27.99 -5.92
CA ASP A 491 22.56 27.44 -6.49
C ASP A 491 22.77 25.96 -6.16
N TYR A 492 22.40 25.53 -4.95
CA TYR A 492 22.45 24.11 -4.55
C TYR A 492 21.50 23.22 -5.37
N CYS A 493 20.47 23.79 -6.00
CA CYS A 493 19.55 23.07 -6.88
C CYS A 493 19.93 23.17 -8.36
N CYS A 494 20.56 24.28 -8.80
CA CYS A 494 20.89 24.53 -10.19
C CYS A 494 22.14 25.41 -10.35
N SER A 495 23.13 24.88 -11.08
CA SER A 495 24.37 25.55 -11.46
C SER A 495 24.31 26.25 -12.83
N LYS A 496 23.11 26.61 -13.30
CA LYS A 496 22.92 27.38 -14.54
C LYS A 496 22.71 28.85 -14.21
N ASP A 497 23.05 29.70 -15.18
CA ASP A 497 22.77 31.14 -15.14
C ASP A 497 21.29 31.41 -14.86
N LYS A 498 21.00 32.50 -14.17
CA LYS A 498 19.65 32.89 -13.72
C LYS A 498 18.81 33.49 -14.85
N SER A 499 18.77 32.82 -15.99
CA SER A 499 18.15 33.25 -17.24
C SER A 499 17.00 32.33 -17.67
N ILE A 500 16.30 32.72 -18.73
CA ILE A 500 15.28 31.90 -19.40
C ILE A 500 15.96 31.25 -20.62
N LEU A 501 16.17 29.93 -20.57
CA LEU A 501 16.80 29.15 -21.64
C LEU A 501 15.79 28.49 -22.60
N SER A 502 14.48 28.71 -22.42
CA SER A 502 13.45 28.16 -23.32
C SER A 502 12.19 29.01 -23.37
N SER A 503 11.75 29.35 -24.59
CA SER A 503 10.45 29.98 -24.87
C SER A 503 9.25 29.09 -24.51
N THR A 504 9.44 27.77 -24.42
CA THR A 504 8.40 26.76 -24.11
C THR A 504 7.61 27.08 -22.83
N VAL A 505 8.19 27.82 -21.88
CA VAL A 505 7.49 28.23 -20.65
C VAL A 505 6.32 29.17 -20.99
N GLY A 506 6.55 30.23 -21.78
CA GLY A 506 5.53 31.23 -22.10
C GLY A 506 4.35 30.66 -22.90
N GLU A 507 4.61 29.78 -23.85
CA GLU A 507 3.56 29.09 -24.63
C GLU A 507 2.64 28.19 -23.78
N LEU A 508 3.18 27.64 -22.69
CA LEU A 508 2.45 26.69 -21.83
C LEU A 508 1.93 27.33 -20.54
N GLU A 509 2.46 28.46 -20.08
CA GLU A 509 2.17 29.02 -18.75
C GLU A 509 0.67 29.29 -18.54
N HIS A 510 -0.01 29.77 -19.57
CA HIS A 510 -1.45 30.04 -19.58
C HIS A 510 -2.30 28.84 -20.02
N SER A 511 -1.75 27.61 -20.00
CA SER A 511 -2.48 26.39 -20.34
C SER A 511 -3.02 25.66 -19.13
N THR A 512 -4.19 25.04 -19.31
CA THR A 512 -4.80 24.12 -18.33
C THR A 512 -3.90 22.93 -17.99
N PHE A 513 -3.02 22.52 -18.92
CA PHE A 513 -2.02 21.48 -18.72
C PHE A 513 -0.93 21.93 -17.73
N TRP A 514 -0.42 23.16 -17.86
CA TRP A 514 0.55 23.76 -16.93
C TRP A 514 -0.05 23.99 -15.55
N PHE A 515 -1.28 24.52 -15.48
CA PHE A 515 -2.06 24.59 -14.24
C PHE A 515 -2.13 23.21 -13.56
N ARG A 516 -2.40 22.14 -14.32
CA ARG A 516 -2.46 20.79 -13.75
C ARG A 516 -1.10 20.25 -13.30
N LEU A 517 0.01 20.63 -13.95
CA LEU A 517 1.37 20.32 -13.50
C LEU A 517 1.66 21.00 -12.16
N LYS A 518 1.37 22.31 -12.02
CA LYS A 518 1.51 23.05 -10.76
C LYS A 518 0.70 22.40 -9.63
N VAL A 519 -0.57 22.07 -9.85
CA VAL A 519 -1.41 21.38 -8.84
C VAL A 519 -0.81 20.06 -8.35
N ILE A 520 -0.13 19.28 -9.21
CA ILE A 520 0.55 18.05 -8.78
C ILE A 520 1.75 18.36 -7.88
N LEU A 521 2.51 19.42 -8.18
CA LEU A 521 3.69 19.81 -7.41
C LEU A 521 3.32 20.49 -6.10
N ASN A 522 2.31 21.34 -6.05
CA ASN A 522 1.84 21.97 -4.81
C ASN A 522 1.25 20.91 -3.85
N SER A 523 0.63 19.83 -4.37
CA SER A 523 0.25 18.63 -3.60
C SER A 523 1.44 17.84 -3.03
N VAL A 524 2.67 18.13 -3.46
CA VAL A 524 3.93 17.61 -2.90
C VAL A 524 4.59 18.67 -2.01
N ALA A 525 4.51 19.96 -2.37
CA ALA A 525 5.04 21.07 -1.59
C ALA A 525 4.33 21.22 -0.24
N SER A 526 3.00 21.05 -0.18
CA SER A 526 2.23 20.94 1.07
C SER A 526 2.72 19.82 2.01
N LYS A 527 3.48 18.84 1.50
CA LYS A 527 4.09 17.78 2.33
C LYS A 527 5.50 18.11 2.81
N SER A 528 5.96 19.36 2.68
CA SER A 528 7.34 19.77 3.06
C SER A 528 7.71 19.42 4.51
N ARG A 529 6.78 19.58 5.47
CA ARG A 529 6.98 19.17 6.88
C ARG A 529 7.29 17.68 7.03
N SER A 530 6.66 16.81 6.23
CA SER A 530 6.96 15.37 6.18
C SER A 530 8.22 15.05 5.37
N LEU A 531 8.46 15.77 4.28
CA LEU A 531 9.61 15.54 3.40
C LEU A 531 10.94 15.88 4.07
N LEU A 532 10.96 16.87 4.97
CA LEU A 532 12.11 17.25 5.79
C LEU A 532 12.62 16.11 6.69
N GLU A 533 11.73 15.21 7.14
CA GLU A 533 12.11 14.02 7.93
C GLU A 533 12.94 12.99 7.14
N ASP A 534 12.93 13.06 5.80
CA ASP A 534 13.66 12.19 4.85
C ASP A 534 13.38 10.66 4.99
N VAL A 535 12.34 10.27 5.72
CA VAL A 535 12.00 8.88 6.04
C VAL A 535 11.33 8.09 4.92
N ASP A 536 11.42 6.75 5.01
CA ASP A 536 10.65 5.83 4.19
C ASP A 536 10.24 4.53 4.92
N THR A 537 9.21 3.87 4.40
CA THR A 537 8.62 2.63 4.95
C THR A 537 9.45 1.36 4.68
N ASN A 538 10.72 1.46 4.24
CA ASN A 538 11.52 0.29 3.89
C ASN A 538 11.72 -0.69 5.06
N ALA A 539 11.61 -0.24 6.32
CA ALA A 539 11.67 -1.14 7.49
C ALA A 539 10.53 -2.17 7.48
N VAL A 540 9.29 -1.69 7.37
CA VAL A 540 8.11 -2.55 7.37
C VAL A 540 7.91 -3.28 6.02
N GLU A 541 8.29 -2.68 4.88
CA GLU A 541 8.34 -3.40 3.58
C GLU A 541 9.30 -4.62 3.63
N ARG A 542 10.41 -4.52 4.38
CA ARG A 542 11.32 -5.66 4.63
C ARG A 542 10.67 -6.72 5.52
N PHE A 543 9.88 -6.34 6.52
CA PHE A 543 9.11 -7.29 7.34
C PHE A 543 8.04 -7.99 6.49
N ASN A 544 7.29 -7.25 5.68
CA ASN A 544 6.29 -7.79 4.76
C ASN A 544 6.88 -8.76 3.72
N SER A 545 8.17 -8.60 3.38
CA SER A 545 8.94 -9.57 2.60
C SER A 545 9.27 -10.84 3.37
N MET A 546 9.52 -10.76 4.69
CA MET A 546 9.70 -11.94 5.56
C MET A 546 8.37 -12.68 5.76
N VAL A 547 7.25 -11.98 6.00
CA VAL A 547 5.91 -12.59 6.01
C VAL A 547 5.71 -13.38 4.71
N ALA A 548 5.96 -12.76 3.55
CA ALA A 548 5.83 -13.40 2.25
C ALA A 548 6.68 -14.68 2.09
N LYS A 549 7.88 -14.75 2.70
CA LYS A 549 8.70 -15.97 2.77
C LYS A 549 7.99 -17.05 3.59
N PHE A 550 7.61 -16.77 4.84
CA PHE A 550 7.00 -17.75 5.74
C PHE A 550 5.63 -18.26 5.25
N VAL A 551 4.89 -17.46 4.45
CA VAL A 551 3.62 -17.87 3.81
C VAL A 551 3.79 -18.42 2.37
N GLY A 552 4.94 -19.02 2.05
CA GLY A 552 5.14 -19.74 0.79
C GLY A 552 5.05 -18.85 -0.46
N GLY A 553 5.64 -17.65 -0.39
CA GLY A 553 5.67 -16.69 -1.51
C GLY A 553 4.30 -16.13 -1.91
N LYS A 554 3.28 -16.26 -1.05
CA LYS A 554 1.85 -16.00 -1.36
C LYS A 554 1.31 -16.92 -2.47
N ARG A 555 1.92 -18.09 -2.67
CA ARG A 555 1.48 -19.14 -3.60
C ARG A 555 0.66 -20.22 -2.90
N ILE A 556 1.05 -20.58 -1.67
CA ILE A 556 0.34 -21.56 -0.84
C ILE A 556 -0.76 -20.85 -0.03
N ASN A 557 -1.96 -21.46 0.03
CA ASN A 557 -3.06 -20.90 0.81
C ASN A 557 -3.00 -21.35 2.29
N PHE A 558 -2.33 -20.56 3.13
CA PHE A 558 -2.33 -20.75 4.59
C PHE A 558 -3.47 -20.01 5.32
N ALA A 559 -4.34 -19.30 4.61
CA ALA A 559 -5.38 -18.41 5.17
C ALA A 559 -6.72 -19.10 5.51
N SER A 560 -6.78 -20.43 5.48
CA SER A 560 -8.01 -21.21 5.73
C SER A 560 -8.31 -21.44 7.23
N ARG A 561 -7.29 -21.25 8.08
CA ARG A 561 -7.22 -21.46 9.54
C ARG A 561 -6.01 -20.66 10.08
N ARG A 562 -5.61 -20.88 11.34
CA ARG A 562 -4.52 -20.19 12.05
C ARG A 562 -3.12 -20.23 11.45
N SER A 563 -2.85 -21.11 10.48
CA SER A 563 -1.52 -21.25 9.85
C SER A 563 -0.96 -19.92 9.32
N TYR A 564 -1.81 -19.00 8.84
CA TYR A 564 -1.36 -17.66 8.45
C TYR A 564 -0.87 -16.81 9.63
N GLN A 565 -1.52 -16.89 10.80
CA GLN A 565 -1.18 -16.12 12.00
C GLN A 565 0.17 -16.55 12.56
N ALA A 566 0.33 -17.83 12.91
CA ALA A 566 1.60 -18.36 13.43
C ALA A 566 2.78 -18.17 12.46
N ARG A 567 2.54 -18.18 11.13
CA ARG A 567 3.58 -17.85 10.13
C ARG A 567 3.94 -16.36 10.10
N CYS A 568 3.03 -15.46 10.46
CA CYS A 568 3.36 -14.05 10.69
C CYS A 568 4.19 -13.89 11.97
N SER A 569 3.85 -14.60 13.05
CA SER A 569 4.64 -14.64 14.29
C SER A 569 6.05 -15.20 14.07
N ALA A 570 6.18 -16.30 13.33
CA ALA A 570 7.49 -16.83 12.91
C ALA A 570 8.30 -15.83 12.04
N ALA A 571 7.63 -15.00 11.24
CA ALA A 571 8.27 -13.91 10.53
C ALA A 571 8.72 -12.77 11.46
N VAL A 572 8.00 -12.48 12.55
CA VAL A 572 8.42 -11.53 13.61
C VAL A 572 9.68 -12.02 14.30
N VAL A 573 9.72 -13.26 14.80
CA VAL A 573 10.93 -13.84 15.41
C VAL A 573 12.10 -13.76 14.43
N SER A 574 11.88 -14.18 13.18
CA SER A 574 12.92 -14.11 12.14
C SER A 574 13.39 -12.70 11.82
N TYR A 575 12.53 -11.69 11.96
CA TYR A 575 12.85 -10.30 11.71
C TYR A 575 13.53 -9.64 12.93
N ASN A 576 13.08 -9.88 14.15
CA ASN A 576 13.63 -9.24 15.34
C ASN A 576 14.96 -9.87 15.79
N THR A 577 15.09 -11.20 15.75
CA THR A 577 16.29 -11.91 16.24
C THR A 577 17.29 -12.27 15.14
N LYS A 578 16.84 -12.28 13.87
CA LYS A 578 17.62 -12.74 12.69
C LYS A 578 18.07 -14.22 12.75
N ARG A 579 17.69 -14.96 13.79
CA ARG A 579 18.02 -16.37 14.08
C ARG A 579 16.76 -17.14 14.51
N PRO A 580 15.75 -17.27 13.63
CA PRO A 580 14.41 -17.72 13.99
C PRO A 580 14.36 -19.09 14.66
N LEU A 581 15.01 -20.09 14.06
CA LEU A 581 14.95 -21.46 14.58
C LEU A 581 15.78 -21.58 15.87
N TYR A 582 16.96 -20.95 15.93
CA TYR A 582 17.77 -20.95 17.15
C TYR A 582 17.04 -20.27 18.32
N THR A 583 16.27 -19.20 18.07
CA THR A 583 15.50 -18.51 19.13
C THR A 583 14.38 -19.40 19.65
N LEU A 584 13.56 -19.94 18.74
CA LEU A 584 12.45 -20.84 19.06
C LEU A 584 12.94 -22.08 19.81
N HIS A 585 13.99 -22.73 19.32
CA HIS A 585 14.56 -23.92 19.93
C HIS A 585 15.19 -23.63 21.29
N LYS A 586 15.80 -22.44 21.49
CA LYS A 586 16.29 -22.00 22.80
C LYS A 586 15.15 -21.79 23.79
N LYS A 587 14.01 -21.26 23.36
CA LYS A 587 12.83 -21.09 24.23
C LYS A 587 12.28 -22.45 24.67
N ILE A 588 12.02 -23.35 23.73
CA ILE A 588 11.47 -24.70 23.99
C ILE A 588 12.37 -25.51 24.94
N LEU A 589 13.70 -25.44 24.78
CA LEU A 589 14.65 -26.21 25.60
C LEU A 589 15.14 -25.51 26.87
N GLY A 590 14.82 -24.23 27.07
CA GLY A 590 15.48 -23.35 28.06
C GLY A 590 16.97 -23.07 27.80
N LYS A 591 17.67 -23.94 27.05
CA LYS A 591 19.12 -23.88 26.76
C LYS A 591 19.41 -23.67 25.28
N SER A 592 20.59 -23.11 24.99
CA SER A 592 21.01 -22.78 23.63
C SER A 592 21.20 -24.03 22.75
N PRO A 593 20.50 -24.15 21.60
CA PRO A 593 20.62 -25.32 20.74
C PRO A 593 21.97 -25.35 20.01
N VAL A 594 22.56 -26.54 19.93
CA VAL A 594 23.91 -26.78 19.39
C VAL A 594 23.89 -27.38 17.98
N GLY A 595 25.07 -27.60 17.40
CA GLY A 595 25.22 -28.36 16.15
C GLY A 595 24.84 -27.60 14.87
N SER A 596 24.27 -28.31 13.90
CA SER A 596 24.10 -27.84 12.52
C SER A 596 23.22 -26.59 12.39
N LEU A 597 22.20 -26.45 13.24
CA LEU A 597 21.33 -25.26 13.27
C LEU A 597 22.11 -24.00 13.68
N GLN A 598 22.86 -24.09 14.79
CA GLN A 598 23.70 -23.00 15.30
C GLN A 598 24.71 -22.56 14.23
N LYS A 599 25.40 -23.52 13.60
CA LYS A 599 26.35 -23.27 12.51
C LYS A 599 25.68 -22.60 11.30
N LEU A 600 24.49 -23.06 10.89
CA LEU A 600 23.75 -22.50 9.75
C LEU A 600 23.33 -21.04 9.97
N GLU A 601 22.70 -20.74 11.12
CA GLU A 601 22.20 -19.39 11.39
C GLU A 601 23.32 -18.40 11.75
N GLY A 602 24.37 -18.85 12.44
CA GLY A 602 25.59 -18.06 12.68
C GLY A 602 26.28 -17.68 11.37
N ARG A 603 26.47 -18.64 10.44
CA ARG A 603 27.03 -18.38 9.10
C ARG A 603 26.16 -17.41 8.29
N ARG A 604 24.83 -17.49 8.40
CA ARG A 604 23.90 -16.52 7.79
C ARG A 604 24.05 -15.13 8.41
N GLU A 605 24.32 -15.03 9.70
CA GLU A 605 24.55 -13.77 10.40
C GLU A 605 25.87 -13.11 9.98
N GLN A 606 26.98 -13.85 9.97
CA GLN A 606 28.28 -13.37 9.49
C GLN A 606 28.19 -12.85 8.05
N LYS A 607 27.55 -13.60 7.14
CA LYS A 607 27.32 -13.15 5.76
C LYS A 607 26.51 -11.85 5.67
N ARG A 608 25.55 -11.62 6.59
CA ARG A 608 24.81 -10.33 6.67
C ARG A 608 25.70 -9.20 7.17
N LYS A 609 26.53 -9.42 8.20
CA LYS A 609 27.50 -8.43 8.71
C LYS A 609 28.49 -8.02 7.61
N GLN A 610 29.09 -8.98 6.92
CA GLN A 610 29.97 -8.76 5.76
C GLN A 610 29.27 -7.99 4.63
N ALA A 611 28.05 -8.41 4.24
CA ALA A 611 27.30 -7.75 3.16
C ALA A 611 26.85 -6.32 3.48
N ASN A 612 26.72 -5.98 4.77
CA ASN A 612 26.42 -4.62 5.23
C ASN A 612 27.68 -3.73 5.30
N ALA A 613 28.85 -4.31 5.57
CA ALA A 613 30.12 -3.58 5.59
C ALA A 613 30.56 -3.12 4.18
N VAL A 614 30.29 -3.92 3.15
CA VAL A 614 30.65 -3.59 1.76
C VAL A 614 29.68 -2.59 1.15
N LYS A 615 30.15 -1.37 0.85
CA LYS A 615 29.41 -0.37 0.06
C LYS A 615 29.12 -0.90 -1.35
N ARG A 616 27.91 -1.42 -1.58
CA ARG A 616 27.44 -1.90 -2.90
C ARG A 616 27.49 -0.78 -3.96
N LYS A 617 28.32 -0.93 -5.00
CA LYS A 617 28.20 -0.16 -6.24
C LYS A 617 26.80 -0.40 -6.85
N LYS A 618 26.09 0.68 -7.21
CA LYS A 618 24.69 0.63 -7.68
C LYS A 618 24.57 0.20 -9.15
N ASN A 619 24.96 -1.02 -9.48
CA ASN A 619 24.71 -1.59 -10.80
C ASN A 619 23.20 -1.91 -10.94
N ARG A 620 22.42 -0.94 -11.41
CA ARG A 620 20.98 -1.06 -11.66
C ARG A 620 20.69 -1.47 -13.10
N THR A 621 20.87 -2.75 -13.42
CA THR A 621 20.17 -3.36 -14.56
C THR A 621 18.67 -3.46 -14.22
N LYS A 622 17.83 -2.66 -14.89
CA LYS A 622 16.36 -2.79 -14.80
C LYS A 622 15.92 -4.05 -15.56
N LEU A 623 15.86 -5.18 -14.88
CA LEU A 623 15.39 -6.44 -15.49
C LEU A 623 13.86 -6.52 -15.67
N PHE A 624 13.08 -5.65 -15.01
CA PHE A 624 11.61 -5.66 -15.12
C PHE A 624 11.01 -4.24 -15.01
N GLU A 625 9.97 -3.97 -15.80
CA GLU A 625 9.06 -2.85 -15.55
C GLU A 625 8.27 -3.12 -14.26
N LYS A 626 8.16 -2.10 -13.39
CA LYS A 626 7.23 -2.16 -12.25
C LYS A 626 5.81 -1.90 -12.74
N GLN A 627 5.04 -2.97 -12.93
CA GLN A 627 3.58 -2.91 -12.84
C GLN A 627 3.15 -3.13 -11.39
N ASN A 628 2.41 -2.16 -10.85
CA ASN A 628 1.32 -2.27 -9.86
C ASN A 628 1.06 -0.85 -9.33
N ASP A 629 -0.02 -0.21 -9.80
CA ASP A 629 -0.66 0.86 -9.04
C ASP A 629 -1.47 0.20 -7.92
N TYR A 630 -1.24 0.65 -6.68
CA TYR A 630 -2.16 0.35 -5.58
C TYR A 630 -3.36 1.29 -5.66
N GLY A 631 -4.55 0.69 -5.49
CA GLY A 631 -5.86 1.30 -5.18
C GLY A 631 -6.20 2.72 -5.63
N GLY A 632 -7.23 2.83 -6.48
CA GLY A 632 -7.94 4.10 -6.65
C GLY A 632 -8.90 4.40 -5.49
N ARG A 633 -8.95 5.67 -5.08
CA ARG A 633 -9.83 6.28 -4.06
C ARG A 633 -9.65 5.73 -2.63
N VAL A 634 -8.80 6.41 -1.86
CA VAL A 634 -8.53 6.12 -0.44
C VAL A 634 -8.99 7.32 0.40
N ALA A 635 -9.80 7.06 1.43
CA ALA A 635 -10.31 8.09 2.32
C ALA A 635 -9.18 8.68 3.17
N ALA A 636 -9.02 10.00 3.15
CA ALA A 636 -8.01 10.73 3.94
C ALA A 636 -8.69 11.74 4.84
N PRO A 637 -8.16 12.09 6.02
CA PRO A 637 -8.62 13.30 6.70
C PRO A 637 -8.45 14.52 5.77
N ASP A 638 -9.24 15.55 6.00
CA ASP A 638 -9.03 16.84 5.32
C ASP A 638 -7.69 17.46 5.75
N MET A 639 -7.18 18.38 4.94
CA MET A 639 -5.97 19.15 5.27
C MET A 639 -6.16 19.98 6.55
N SER A 640 -5.06 20.30 7.24
CA SER A 640 -5.08 21.28 8.34
C SER A 640 -5.54 22.66 7.85
N VAL A 641 -5.96 23.53 8.77
CA VAL A 641 -6.46 24.87 8.40
C VAL A 641 -5.35 25.70 7.75
N GLU A 642 -4.12 25.56 8.26
CA GLU A 642 -2.92 26.23 7.79
C GLU A 642 -2.52 25.73 6.39
N ASP A 643 -2.43 24.41 6.21
CA ASP A 643 -2.09 23.80 4.92
C ASP A 643 -3.16 24.10 3.86
N TYR A 644 -4.44 24.08 4.24
CA TYR A 644 -5.56 24.40 3.36
C TYR A 644 -5.53 25.88 2.92
N SER A 645 -5.25 26.80 3.84
CA SER A 645 -5.14 28.23 3.55
C SER A 645 -4.02 28.50 2.53
N ALA A 646 -2.82 27.96 2.77
CA ALA A 646 -1.68 28.07 1.85
C ALA A 646 -1.97 27.47 0.48
N ALA A 647 -2.51 26.24 0.42
CA ALA A 647 -2.83 25.57 -0.83
C ALA A 647 -3.97 26.27 -1.60
N SER A 648 -4.88 26.94 -0.92
CA SER A 648 -5.95 27.74 -1.53
C SER A 648 -5.43 29.04 -2.12
N ALA A 649 -4.54 29.76 -1.42
CA ALA A 649 -3.87 30.95 -1.97
C ALA A 649 -3.04 30.63 -3.22
N ASP A 650 -2.29 29.53 -3.19
CA ASP A 650 -1.56 28.98 -4.34
C ASP A 650 -2.48 28.64 -5.51
N PHE A 651 -3.61 27.98 -5.24
CA PHE A 651 -4.60 27.63 -6.27
C PHE A 651 -5.17 28.89 -6.94
N MET A 652 -5.53 29.90 -6.14
CA MET A 652 -6.09 31.17 -6.62
C MET A 652 -5.09 31.99 -7.44
N THR A 653 -3.82 32.03 -7.03
CA THR A 653 -2.73 32.67 -7.80
C THR A 653 -2.53 31.98 -9.15
N ASN A 654 -2.55 30.64 -9.16
CA ASN A 654 -2.45 29.86 -10.39
C ASN A 654 -3.68 30.00 -11.29
N LEU A 655 -4.89 30.16 -10.74
CA LEU A 655 -6.10 30.42 -11.51
C LEU A 655 -6.05 31.80 -12.16
N ASN A 656 -5.63 32.84 -11.42
CA ASN A 656 -5.39 34.17 -11.96
C ASN A 656 -4.39 34.16 -13.13
N THR A 657 -3.28 33.42 -13.00
CA THR A 657 -2.29 33.28 -14.09
C THR A 657 -2.87 32.53 -15.30
N LEU A 658 -3.75 31.55 -15.07
CA LEU A 658 -4.43 30.82 -16.14
C LEU A 658 -5.41 31.70 -16.91
N VAL A 659 -6.11 32.62 -16.23
CA VAL A 659 -7.19 33.45 -16.83
C VAL A 659 -6.80 34.91 -17.10
N CYS A 660 -5.52 35.26 -17.04
CA CYS A 660 -5.09 36.65 -17.29
C CYS A 660 -5.35 37.08 -18.75
N ASP A 661 -5.12 36.18 -19.71
CA ASP A 661 -5.46 36.34 -21.14
C ASP A 661 -6.96 36.07 -21.39
N ARG A 662 -7.82 36.94 -20.86
CA ARG A 662 -9.29 36.79 -20.98
C ARG A 662 -9.77 36.82 -22.43
N GLU A 663 -9.20 37.70 -23.24
CA GLU A 663 -9.55 37.82 -24.66
C GLU A 663 -9.11 36.61 -25.49
N GLY A 664 -7.88 36.14 -25.30
CA GLY A 664 -7.39 34.97 -25.99
C GLY A 664 -8.13 33.71 -25.57
N ILE A 665 -8.53 33.58 -24.29
CA ILE A 665 -9.45 32.52 -23.84
C ILE A 665 -10.78 32.62 -24.60
N GLN A 666 -11.40 33.80 -24.69
CA GLN A 666 -12.65 33.99 -25.42
C GLN A 666 -12.49 33.54 -26.88
N LYS A 667 -11.44 33.99 -27.58
CA LYS A 667 -11.16 33.68 -28.99
C LYS A 667 -10.83 32.20 -29.23
N ARG A 668 -10.07 31.54 -28.34
CA ARG A 668 -9.73 30.10 -28.44
C ARG A 668 -10.88 29.17 -28.06
N THR A 669 -11.89 29.67 -27.36
CA THR A 669 -13.00 28.87 -26.83
C THR A 669 -14.34 29.10 -27.54
N THR A 670 -14.35 29.80 -28.69
CA THR A 670 -15.54 30.05 -29.53
C THR A 670 -16.28 28.78 -29.96
N LEU A 671 -15.58 27.64 -30.10
CA LEU A 671 -16.21 26.32 -30.37
C LEU A 671 -16.93 25.70 -29.15
N GLN A 672 -16.96 26.41 -28.01
CA GLN A 672 -17.69 26.09 -26.78
C GLN A 672 -17.64 24.60 -26.37
N ARG A 673 -18.75 23.87 -26.55
CA ARG A 673 -18.91 22.44 -26.20
C ARG A 673 -17.89 21.52 -26.88
N GLU A 674 -17.43 21.86 -28.08
CA GLU A 674 -16.42 21.11 -28.82
C GLU A 674 -14.98 21.54 -28.45
N SER A 675 -14.81 22.65 -27.73
CA SER A 675 -13.51 23.10 -27.21
C SER A 675 -13.15 22.38 -25.91
N THR A 676 -12.06 21.61 -25.95
CA THR A 676 -11.51 20.95 -24.75
C THR A 676 -10.98 21.95 -23.72
N GLU A 677 -10.50 23.12 -24.14
CA GLU A 677 -10.05 24.22 -23.27
C GLU A 677 -11.24 24.83 -22.51
N TRP A 678 -12.34 25.12 -23.22
CA TRP A 678 -13.61 25.60 -22.63
C TRP A 678 -14.13 24.66 -21.54
N LEU A 679 -14.18 23.36 -21.83
CA LEU A 679 -14.62 22.32 -20.88
C LEU A 679 -13.70 22.19 -19.64
N GLN A 680 -12.42 22.54 -19.77
CA GLN A 680 -11.44 22.43 -18.69
C GLN A 680 -11.46 23.66 -17.79
N ILE A 681 -11.43 24.87 -18.36
CA ILE A 681 -11.47 26.13 -17.61
C ILE A 681 -12.78 26.22 -16.82
N ARG A 682 -13.92 25.89 -17.43
CA ARG A 682 -15.25 25.89 -16.77
C ARG A 682 -15.40 24.95 -15.57
N ARG A 683 -14.49 23.99 -15.37
CA ARG A 683 -14.48 23.12 -14.18
C ARG A 683 -13.79 23.74 -12.97
N LEU A 684 -13.13 24.88 -13.13
CA LEU A 684 -12.41 25.60 -12.08
C LEU A 684 -13.21 26.80 -11.53
N MET A 685 -14.38 27.09 -12.11
CA MET A 685 -15.15 28.33 -11.92
C MET A 685 -16.67 28.11 -11.83
N LEU A 686 -17.39 29.08 -11.27
CA LEU A 686 -18.84 29.18 -11.37
C LEU A 686 -19.23 29.75 -12.74
N THR A 687 -20.18 29.11 -13.40
CA THR A 687 -20.68 29.54 -14.72
C THR A 687 -22.11 30.05 -14.64
N ALA A 688 -22.43 31.10 -15.40
CA ALA A 688 -23.71 31.83 -15.30
C ALA A 688 -24.98 30.96 -15.28
N SER A 689 -25.02 29.88 -16.07
CA SER A 689 -26.14 28.93 -16.11
C SER A 689 -26.41 28.18 -14.79
N ASN A 690 -25.47 28.23 -13.84
CA ASN A 690 -25.63 27.66 -12.49
C ASN A 690 -26.05 28.72 -11.44
N PHE A 691 -25.97 30.02 -11.71
CA PHE A 691 -26.12 31.07 -10.69
C PHE A 691 -27.49 31.02 -10.00
N GLY A 692 -28.59 30.92 -10.75
CA GLY A 692 -29.92 30.79 -10.16
C GLY A 692 -30.08 29.53 -9.29
N ALA A 693 -29.42 28.44 -9.66
CA ALA A 693 -29.44 27.18 -8.89
C ALA A 693 -28.63 27.24 -7.58
N ILE A 694 -27.70 28.21 -7.47
CA ILE A 694 -26.90 28.53 -6.28
C ILE A 694 -27.66 29.55 -5.41
N ILE A 695 -28.03 30.70 -5.95
CA ILE A 695 -28.63 31.85 -5.23
C ILE A 695 -29.93 31.48 -4.51
N LYS A 696 -30.70 30.55 -5.07
CA LYS A 696 -31.97 30.02 -4.54
C LYS A 696 -31.80 28.80 -3.62
N ARG A 697 -30.59 28.27 -3.47
CA ARG A 697 -30.32 27.07 -2.66
C ARG A 697 -30.28 27.44 -1.18
N LYS A 698 -31.02 26.68 -0.35
CA LYS A 698 -30.95 26.76 1.12
C LYS A 698 -30.21 25.58 1.78
N LYS A 699 -30.26 24.39 1.16
CA LYS A 699 -29.67 23.14 1.68
C LYS A 699 -29.26 22.19 0.55
N ASN A 700 -28.56 21.11 0.90
CA ASN A 700 -28.04 20.08 -0.01
C ASN A 700 -27.08 20.64 -1.07
N PHE A 701 -26.02 21.31 -0.60
CA PHE A 701 -24.97 21.88 -1.44
C PHE A 701 -24.09 20.80 -2.08
N ALA A 702 -23.82 19.69 -1.39
CA ALA A 702 -23.05 18.55 -1.91
C ALA A 702 -23.57 18.03 -3.27
N ALA A 703 -24.89 17.88 -3.43
CA ALA A 703 -25.48 17.47 -4.71
C ALA A 703 -25.27 18.51 -5.82
N LEU A 704 -25.26 19.81 -5.49
CA LEU A 704 -25.01 20.89 -6.44
C LEU A 704 -23.53 20.95 -6.85
N VAL A 705 -22.60 20.86 -5.89
CA VAL A 705 -21.15 20.76 -6.14
C VAL A 705 -20.83 19.59 -7.07
N ASN A 706 -21.43 18.41 -6.83
CA ASN A 706 -21.27 17.26 -7.72
C ASN A 706 -21.83 17.50 -9.13
N ASN A 707 -22.94 18.24 -9.26
CA ASN A 707 -23.49 18.62 -10.56
C ASN A 707 -22.64 19.66 -11.32
N ILE A 708 -21.88 20.52 -10.61
CA ILE A 708 -21.02 21.55 -11.20
C ILE A 708 -19.67 20.94 -11.62
N LEU A 709 -18.97 20.27 -10.70
CA LEU A 709 -17.59 19.82 -10.92
C LEU A 709 -17.46 18.50 -11.69
N TYR A 710 -18.48 17.64 -11.62
CA TYR A 710 -18.31 16.20 -11.90
C TYR A 710 -19.33 15.57 -12.83
N LYS A 711 -20.28 16.35 -13.35
CA LYS A 711 -21.36 15.86 -14.19
C LYS A 711 -20.84 15.42 -15.56
N SER A 712 -21.17 14.18 -15.94
CA SER A 712 -20.91 13.61 -17.26
C SER A 712 -22.04 13.92 -18.25
N ASN A 713 -21.81 13.62 -19.52
CA ASN A 713 -22.63 14.02 -20.67
C ASN A 713 -24.16 13.92 -20.41
N ILE A 714 -24.86 15.03 -20.66
CA ILE A 714 -26.29 15.24 -20.38
C ILE A 714 -27.11 15.19 -21.68
N SER A 715 -26.50 14.88 -22.83
CA SER A 715 -27.14 14.85 -24.15
C SER A 715 -28.31 13.85 -24.27
N SER A 716 -28.48 12.93 -23.32
CA SER A 716 -29.62 12.02 -23.24
C SER A 716 -30.89 12.62 -22.61
N ILE A 717 -30.83 13.80 -21.99
CA ILE A 717 -32.03 14.47 -21.48
C ILE A 717 -32.74 15.15 -22.65
N ALA A 718 -33.98 14.73 -22.93
CA ALA A 718 -34.76 15.19 -24.09
C ALA A 718 -34.82 16.72 -24.26
N SER A 719 -34.97 17.48 -23.17
CA SER A 719 -34.99 18.95 -23.22
C SER A 719 -33.63 19.58 -23.51
N VAL A 720 -32.53 18.90 -23.18
CA VAL A 720 -31.16 19.34 -23.51
C VAL A 720 -30.84 18.97 -24.95
N ALA A 721 -31.19 17.76 -25.40
CA ALA A 721 -31.06 17.33 -26.79
C ALA A 721 -31.82 18.26 -27.75
N HIS A 722 -33.08 18.58 -27.43
CA HIS A 722 -33.93 19.51 -28.18
C HIS A 722 -33.36 20.94 -28.23
N GLY A 723 -32.74 21.41 -27.14
CA GLY A 723 -32.00 22.67 -27.14
C GLY A 723 -30.84 22.61 -28.13
N LEU A 724 -29.93 21.64 -27.95
CA LEU A 724 -28.69 21.52 -28.71
C LEU A 724 -28.87 21.27 -30.22
N SER A 725 -30.00 20.68 -30.65
CA SER A 725 -30.33 20.49 -32.06
C SER A 725 -30.90 21.76 -32.71
N ASN A 726 -31.62 22.58 -31.95
CA ASN A 726 -32.45 23.68 -32.49
C ASN A 726 -31.84 25.06 -32.22
N GLU A 727 -30.82 25.15 -31.35
CA GLU A 727 -30.04 26.35 -31.01
C GLU A 727 -29.60 27.17 -32.23
N LYS A 728 -29.04 26.52 -33.25
CA LYS A 728 -28.58 27.19 -34.48
C LYS A 728 -29.73 27.78 -35.30
N PHE A 729 -30.82 27.04 -35.49
CA PHE A 729 -32.01 27.53 -36.20
C PHE A 729 -32.68 28.69 -35.46
N ALA A 730 -32.76 28.59 -34.13
CA ALA A 730 -33.31 29.64 -33.29
C ALA A 730 -32.46 30.93 -33.32
N LEU A 731 -31.13 30.82 -33.31
CA LEU A 731 -30.23 31.97 -33.51
C LEU A 731 -30.38 32.61 -34.90
N GLN A 732 -30.54 31.80 -35.95
CA GLN A 732 -30.82 32.31 -37.31
C GLN A 732 -32.17 33.04 -37.39
N GLN A 733 -33.23 32.46 -36.81
CA GLN A 733 -34.55 33.09 -36.77
C GLN A 733 -34.54 34.40 -35.97
N LEU A 734 -33.83 34.45 -34.83
CA LEU A 734 -33.68 35.66 -34.03
C LEU A 734 -32.90 36.76 -34.79
N SER A 735 -31.84 36.38 -35.50
CA SER A 735 -31.05 37.27 -36.35
C SER A 735 -31.91 37.91 -37.45
N SER A 736 -32.72 37.13 -38.15
CA SER A 736 -33.65 37.64 -39.18
C SER A 736 -34.81 38.45 -38.60
N GLN A 737 -35.42 38.02 -37.47
CA GLN A 737 -36.60 38.68 -36.90
C GLN A 737 -36.28 40.06 -36.32
N GLU A 738 -35.16 40.18 -35.59
CA GLU A 738 -34.77 41.42 -34.90
C GLU A 738 -33.70 42.21 -35.69
N ASN A 739 -33.37 41.77 -36.91
CA ASN A 739 -32.32 42.33 -37.78
C ASN A 739 -30.95 42.49 -37.08
N LEU A 740 -30.48 41.42 -36.44
CA LEU A 740 -29.26 41.42 -35.61
C LEU A 740 -28.14 40.62 -36.25
N ARG A 741 -26.96 41.23 -36.40
CA ARG A 741 -25.71 40.51 -36.73
C ARG A 741 -25.16 39.84 -35.47
N ILE A 742 -25.54 38.58 -35.26
CA ILE A 742 -25.09 37.77 -34.12
C ILE A 742 -23.76 37.10 -34.46
N GLU A 743 -22.76 37.31 -33.60
CA GLU A 743 -21.42 36.75 -33.72
C GLU A 743 -21.21 35.64 -32.67
N GLU A 744 -20.51 34.57 -33.07
CA GLU A 744 -20.15 33.47 -32.17
C GLU A 744 -19.17 33.95 -31.10
N CYS A 745 -19.25 33.39 -29.89
CA CYS A 745 -18.39 33.79 -28.78
C CYS A 745 -18.00 32.62 -27.88
N GLY A 746 -16.81 32.73 -27.26
CA GLY A 746 -16.31 31.74 -26.31
C GLY A 746 -16.62 32.07 -24.85
N LEU A 747 -15.76 31.59 -23.96
CA LEU A 747 -15.82 31.84 -22.52
C LEU A 747 -15.29 33.23 -22.18
N PHE A 748 -16.14 34.05 -21.58
CA PHE A 748 -15.76 35.25 -20.85
C PHE A 748 -15.48 34.90 -19.39
N VAL A 749 -14.49 35.55 -18.79
CA VAL A 749 -14.10 35.42 -17.38
C VAL A 749 -14.17 36.80 -16.75
N ASP A 750 -14.72 36.89 -15.54
CA ASP A 750 -14.93 38.17 -14.87
C ASP A 750 -13.60 38.90 -14.59
N HIS A 751 -13.65 40.24 -14.61
CA HIS A 751 -12.48 41.07 -14.35
C HIS A 751 -12.05 41.05 -12.88
N GLU A 752 -13.01 40.99 -11.97
CA GLU A 752 -12.81 41.04 -10.52
C GLU A 752 -12.74 39.63 -9.92
N PHE A 753 -13.58 38.72 -10.42
CA PHE A 753 -13.70 37.36 -9.89
C PHE A 753 -13.19 36.30 -10.90
N PRO A 754 -11.90 35.90 -10.88
CA PRO A 754 -11.30 34.98 -11.87
C PRO A 754 -11.92 33.57 -11.89
N TYR A 755 -12.72 33.25 -10.88
CA TYR A 755 -13.49 32.02 -10.71
C TYR A 755 -14.97 32.19 -11.07
N ILE A 756 -15.36 33.27 -11.75
CA ILE A 756 -16.70 33.51 -12.28
C ILE A 756 -16.58 33.68 -13.80
N GLY A 757 -17.39 32.94 -14.55
CA GLY A 757 -17.35 32.93 -16.02
C GLY A 757 -18.72 32.81 -16.67
N ALA A 758 -18.78 33.17 -17.95
CA ALA A 758 -20.00 33.18 -18.73
C ALA A 758 -19.72 32.81 -20.19
N THR A 759 -20.69 32.17 -20.82
CA THR A 759 -20.72 31.93 -22.26
C THR A 759 -22.14 32.28 -22.68
N PRO A 760 -22.34 33.41 -23.37
CA PRO A 760 -23.58 33.69 -24.09
C PRO A 760 -23.77 32.73 -25.27
N ASP A 761 -24.99 32.64 -25.78
CA ASP A 761 -25.27 31.92 -27.02
C ASP A 761 -24.81 32.74 -28.26
N GLY A 762 -24.63 34.07 -28.11
CA GLY A 762 -23.96 34.94 -29.09
C GLY A 762 -23.71 36.36 -28.56
N VAL A 763 -23.05 37.21 -29.36
CA VAL A 763 -22.88 38.65 -29.08
C VAL A 763 -23.28 39.50 -30.28
N VAL A 764 -23.74 40.74 -30.05
CA VAL A 764 -24.09 41.70 -31.10
C VAL A 764 -23.39 43.03 -30.80
N GLY A 765 -22.31 43.29 -31.53
CA GLY A 765 -21.44 44.45 -31.29
C GLY A 765 -20.91 44.52 -29.85
N GLU A 766 -20.60 45.74 -29.42
CA GLU A 766 -19.92 45.96 -28.14
C GLU A 766 -20.85 45.78 -26.93
N ASN A 767 -22.11 46.23 -27.02
CA ASN A 767 -22.98 46.41 -25.85
C ASN A 767 -24.08 45.35 -25.66
N THR A 768 -24.21 44.36 -26.54
CA THR A 768 -25.31 43.38 -26.50
C THR A 768 -24.83 41.92 -26.43
N ILE A 769 -25.38 41.11 -25.52
CA ILE A 769 -25.33 39.63 -25.59
C ILE A 769 -26.63 39.06 -26.16
N VAL A 770 -26.57 37.83 -26.65
CA VAL A 770 -27.71 37.00 -27.04
C VAL A 770 -27.74 35.74 -26.18
N GLU A 771 -28.94 35.38 -25.73
CA GLU A 771 -29.24 34.12 -25.04
C GLU A 771 -30.53 33.55 -25.63
N VAL A 772 -30.54 32.29 -26.04
CA VAL A 772 -31.68 31.65 -26.71
C VAL A 772 -32.10 30.39 -25.95
N LYS A 773 -33.40 30.20 -25.76
CA LYS A 773 -33.93 28.97 -25.13
C LYS A 773 -35.03 28.36 -25.99
N CYS A 774 -34.92 27.06 -26.23
CA CYS A 774 -35.87 26.26 -27.00
C CYS A 774 -36.67 25.31 -26.07
N PRO A 775 -37.59 25.83 -25.22
CA PRO A 775 -38.32 25.00 -24.28
C PRO A 775 -39.31 24.07 -24.99
N VAL A 776 -39.18 22.76 -24.76
CA VAL A 776 -40.05 21.71 -25.32
C VAL A 776 -41.56 21.99 -25.12
N ALA A 777 -41.92 22.70 -24.04
CA ALA A 777 -43.31 23.07 -23.78
C ALA A 777 -43.87 24.12 -24.77
N ALA A 778 -43.05 25.08 -25.24
CA ALA A 778 -43.48 26.00 -26.29
C ALA A 778 -43.59 25.23 -27.62
N PHE A 779 -42.57 24.43 -27.96
CA PHE A 779 -42.55 23.64 -29.19
C PHE A 779 -43.70 22.63 -29.34
N LYS A 780 -44.21 22.07 -28.24
CA LYS A 780 -45.32 21.10 -28.29
C LYS A 780 -46.71 21.69 -28.14
N ASN A 781 -46.84 22.80 -27.41
CA ASN A 781 -48.14 23.32 -26.97
C ASN A 781 -48.44 24.74 -27.49
N GLY A 782 -47.52 25.35 -28.25
CA GLY A 782 -47.55 26.75 -28.67
C GLY A 782 -47.02 27.70 -27.59
N MET A 783 -46.42 28.82 -28.02
CA MET A 783 -45.79 29.80 -27.13
C MET A 783 -46.73 30.33 -26.04
N GLU A 784 -47.94 30.78 -26.41
CA GLU A 784 -48.90 31.37 -25.46
C GLU A 784 -49.28 30.42 -24.32
N ASN A 785 -49.52 29.15 -24.64
CA ASN A 785 -49.91 28.14 -23.65
C ASN A 785 -48.74 27.85 -22.70
N ALA A 786 -47.50 27.82 -23.21
CA ALA A 786 -46.32 27.68 -22.38
C ALA A 786 -46.11 28.87 -21.41
N ILE A 787 -46.47 30.09 -21.83
CA ILE A 787 -46.46 31.30 -20.98
C ILE A 787 -47.59 31.25 -19.93
N LYS A 788 -48.83 30.98 -20.35
CA LYS A 788 -50.02 30.86 -19.47
C LYS A 788 -49.84 29.76 -18.40
N GLN A 789 -49.13 28.68 -18.73
CA GLN A 789 -48.76 27.60 -17.81
C GLN A 789 -47.48 27.86 -16.99
N ASN A 790 -46.84 29.03 -17.12
CA ASN A 790 -45.56 29.40 -16.48
C ASN A 790 -44.43 28.36 -16.74
N LYS A 791 -44.38 27.78 -17.94
CA LYS A 791 -43.30 26.86 -18.38
C LYS A 791 -42.10 27.60 -18.99
N VAL A 792 -42.32 28.82 -19.48
CA VAL A 792 -41.28 29.77 -19.88
C VAL A 792 -40.75 30.47 -18.62
N GLN A 793 -39.57 30.09 -18.13
CA GLN A 793 -39.16 30.45 -16.75
C GLN A 793 -38.97 31.96 -16.53
N ILE A 794 -38.48 32.68 -17.55
CA ILE A 794 -38.18 34.12 -17.48
C ILE A 794 -39.44 34.99 -17.49
N LEU A 795 -40.58 34.46 -17.89
CA LEU A 795 -41.88 35.14 -17.84
C LEU A 795 -42.71 34.63 -16.67
N LYS A 796 -43.59 35.49 -16.16
CA LYS A 796 -44.58 35.16 -15.13
C LYS A 796 -45.94 35.69 -15.57
N PHE A 797 -46.86 34.77 -15.86
CA PHE A 797 -48.27 35.09 -16.14
C PHE A 797 -49.07 35.16 -14.84
N ASN A 798 -49.68 36.32 -14.58
CA ASN A 798 -50.55 36.52 -13.43
C ASN A 798 -52.02 36.26 -13.82
N LYS A 799 -52.54 35.11 -13.36
CA LYS A 799 -53.92 34.68 -13.62
C LYS A 799 -55.01 35.64 -13.13
N LYS A 800 -54.70 36.56 -12.20
CA LYS A 800 -55.71 37.50 -11.64
C LYS A 800 -55.95 38.74 -12.50
N ASN A 801 -54.97 39.17 -13.30
CA ASN A 801 -55.07 40.40 -14.11
C ASN A 801 -54.64 40.19 -15.59
N GLY A 802 -54.38 38.95 -16.01
CA GLY A 802 -53.96 38.62 -17.38
C GLY A 802 -52.55 39.07 -17.76
N GLN A 803 -51.80 39.72 -16.86
CA GLN A 803 -50.55 40.38 -17.20
C GLN A 803 -49.36 39.40 -17.21
N VAL A 804 -48.50 39.54 -18.21
CA VAL A 804 -47.18 38.89 -18.27
C VAL A 804 -46.11 39.86 -17.78
N THR A 805 -45.20 39.40 -16.91
CA THR A 805 -44.10 40.19 -16.35
C THR A 805 -42.79 39.40 -16.33
N ILE A 806 -41.64 40.09 -16.29
CA ILE A 806 -40.33 39.43 -16.18
C ILE A 806 -40.15 38.83 -14.77
N ASN A 807 -39.91 37.54 -14.72
CA ASN A 807 -39.63 36.80 -13.49
C ASN A 807 -38.17 36.98 -13.06
N LYS A 808 -37.88 38.06 -12.33
CA LYS A 808 -36.54 38.32 -11.77
C LYS A 808 -36.00 37.19 -10.85
N ASN A 809 -36.85 36.28 -10.36
CA ASN A 809 -36.44 35.13 -9.54
C ASN A 809 -36.30 33.81 -10.35
N SER A 810 -36.34 33.88 -11.68
CA SER A 810 -36.13 32.74 -12.58
C SER A 810 -34.65 32.40 -12.73
N ASN A 811 -34.34 31.13 -13.00
CA ASN A 811 -32.94 30.73 -13.21
C ASN A 811 -32.34 31.39 -14.47
N TRP A 812 -33.18 31.63 -15.48
CA TRP A 812 -32.81 32.31 -16.73
C TRP A 812 -32.47 33.79 -16.51
N TYR A 813 -33.22 34.52 -15.66
CA TYR A 813 -32.88 35.91 -15.34
C TYR A 813 -31.56 36.04 -14.56
N TYR A 814 -31.32 35.16 -13.58
CA TYR A 814 -30.01 35.10 -12.90
C TYR A 814 -28.87 34.74 -13.86
N GLN A 815 -29.12 33.91 -14.88
CA GLN A 815 -28.13 33.61 -15.92
C GLN A 815 -27.85 34.83 -16.80
N ALA A 816 -28.89 35.51 -17.30
CA ALA A 816 -28.76 36.70 -18.14
C ALA A 816 -28.02 37.85 -17.42
N GLN A 817 -28.42 38.17 -16.18
CA GLN A 817 -27.70 39.16 -15.36
C GLN A 817 -26.25 38.76 -15.09
N GLY A 818 -26.00 37.46 -14.85
CA GLY A 818 -24.65 36.92 -14.71
C GLY A 818 -23.81 37.07 -15.98
N GLN A 819 -24.38 36.81 -17.16
CA GLN A 819 -23.70 37.01 -18.44
C GLN A 819 -23.41 38.50 -18.68
N LEU A 820 -24.36 39.41 -18.39
CA LEU A 820 -24.16 40.85 -18.53
C LEU A 820 -23.05 41.39 -17.63
N ARG A 821 -22.99 40.97 -16.36
CA ARG A 821 -21.89 41.33 -15.44
C ARG A 821 -20.54 40.84 -15.97
N VAL A 822 -20.43 39.56 -16.31
CA VAL A 822 -19.15 38.93 -16.69
C VAL A 822 -18.64 39.41 -18.05
N THR A 823 -19.53 39.73 -18.99
CA THR A 823 -19.16 40.23 -20.33
C THR A 823 -18.98 41.75 -20.38
N GLY A 824 -19.33 42.47 -19.31
CA GLY A 824 -19.36 43.94 -19.28
C GLY A 824 -20.49 44.60 -20.11
N LYS A 825 -21.30 43.82 -20.83
CA LYS A 825 -22.31 44.32 -21.78
C LYS A 825 -23.56 44.84 -21.06
N GLN A 826 -24.28 45.76 -21.73
CA GLN A 826 -25.38 46.53 -21.13
C GLN A 826 -26.76 45.90 -21.29
N ARG A 827 -26.99 45.14 -22.37
CA ARG A 827 -28.29 44.50 -22.63
C ARG A 827 -28.17 43.08 -23.18
N CYS A 828 -29.16 42.26 -22.88
CA CYS A 828 -29.32 40.89 -23.36
C CYS A 828 -30.58 40.80 -24.22
N VAL A 829 -30.45 40.34 -25.45
CA VAL A 829 -31.58 39.92 -26.29
C VAL A 829 -31.85 38.45 -25.96
N PHE A 830 -32.96 38.19 -25.27
CA PHE A 830 -33.33 36.87 -24.78
C PHE A 830 -34.43 36.28 -25.68
N GLY A 831 -34.06 35.36 -26.57
CA GLY A 831 -34.99 34.71 -27.49
C GLY A 831 -35.59 33.42 -26.93
N ILE A 832 -36.90 33.23 -27.05
CA ILE A 832 -37.61 32.01 -26.65
C ILE A 832 -38.25 31.39 -27.88
N TRP A 833 -37.69 30.27 -28.31
CA TRP A 833 -38.06 29.61 -29.57
C TRP A 833 -39.21 28.61 -29.39
N GLY A 834 -40.28 28.82 -30.15
CA GLY A 834 -41.45 27.94 -30.24
C GLY A 834 -41.44 26.98 -31.43
N GLY A 835 -40.67 27.27 -32.48
CA GLY A 835 -40.67 26.47 -33.71
C GLY A 835 -40.40 27.35 -34.92
N GLU A 836 -40.05 26.76 -36.06
CA GLU A 836 -39.72 27.48 -37.30
C GLU A 836 -40.93 28.24 -37.88
N ASN A 837 -42.14 27.73 -37.64
CA ASN A 837 -43.40 28.27 -38.15
C ASN A 837 -44.12 29.23 -37.17
N GLU A 838 -43.57 29.46 -35.98
CA GLU A 838 -44.12 30.40 -34.98
C GLU A 838 -43.19 31.61 -34.82
N LYS A 839 -43.75 32.80 -34.53
CA LYS A 839 -42.97 33.99 -34.18
C LYS A 839 -42.17 33.73 -32.90
N MET A 840 -40.90 34.16 -32.86
CA MET A 840 -40.09 34.05 -31.64
C MET A 840 -40.51 35.13 -30.63
N GLU A 841 -40.71 34.73 -29.38
CA GLU A 841 -40.90 35.66 -28.27
C GLU A 841 -39.52 36.20 -27.82
N VAL A 842 -39.34 37.52 -27.86
CA VAL A 842 -38.05 38.18 -27.61
C VAL A 842 -38.17 39.16 -26.46
N ILE A 843 -37.27 39.03 -25.47
CA ILE A 843 -37.26 39.85 -24.25
C ILE A 843 -35.93 40.60 -24.16
N TYR A 844 -36.01 41.91 -23.97
CA TYR A 844 -34.85 42.77 -23.74
C TYR A 844 -34.58 42.89 -22.23
N VAL A 845 -33.47 42.28 -21.77
CA VAL A 845 -33.04 42.34 -20.37
C VAL A 845 -31.88 43.31 -20.23
N GLN A 846 -32.10 44.42 -19.54
CA GLN A 846 -31.05 45.40 -19.21
C GLN A 846 -30.19 44.92 -18.04
N LYS A 847 -28.92 45.36 -18.00
CA LYS A 847 -28.01 45.12 -16.88
C LYS A 847 -28.54 45.80 -15.61
N ASP A 848 -28.61 45.04 -14.52
CA ASP A 848 -29.16 45.46 -13.23
C ASP A 848 -28.07 45.31 -12.16
N GLU A 849 -27.23 46.34 -12.02
CA GLU A 849 -26.08 46.36 -11.10
C GLU A 849 -26.51 46.22 -9.63
N ASP A 850 -27.63 46.84 -9.26
CA ASP A 850 -28.19 46.72 -7.91
C ASP A 850 -28.69 45.30 -7.64
N PHE A 851 -29.29 44.63 -8.62
CA PHE A 851 -29.65 43.22 -8.50
C PHE A 851 -28.41 42.32 -8.38
N TRP A 852 -27.34 42.59 -9.15
CA TRP A 852 -26.08 41.86 -9.01
C TRP A 852 -25.50 42.01 -7.59
N LYS A 853 -25.23 43.25 -7.15
CA LYS A 853 -24.64 43.54 -5.84
C LYS A 853 -25.49 43.00 -4.69
N ASN A 854 -26.79 43.31 -4.68
CA ASN A 854 -27.65 43.02 -3.54
C ASN A 854 -28.26 41.60 -3.51
N LYS A 855 -28.26 40.84 -4.63
CA LYS A 855 -28.88 39.50 -4.69
C LYS A 855 -27.95 38.38 -5.16
N MET A 856 -26.89 38.68 -5.90
CA MET A 856 -26.05 37.66 -6.56
C MET A 856 -24.65 37.55 -5.94
N GLU A 857 -23.90 38.65 -5.90
CA GLU A 857 -22.45 38.67 -5.68
C GLU A 857 -21.99 37.91 -4.43
N ALA A 858 -22.37 38.40 -3.24
CA ALA A 858 -21.95 37.82 -1.97
C ALA A 858 -22.30 36.32 -1.84
N LYS A 859 -23.43 35.88 -2.43
CA LYS A 859 -23.82 34.47 -2.43
C LYS A 859 -22.97 33.62 -3.36
N LEU A 860 -22.60 34.12 -4.55
CA LEU A 860 -21.76 33.41 -5.49
C LEU A 860 -20.31 33.31 -4.98
N VAL A 861 -19.77 34.41 -4.46
CA VAL A 861 -18.44 34.48 -3.83
C VAL A 861 -18.36 33.52 -2.64
N ASN A 862 -19.30 33.59 -1.69
CA ASN A 862 -19.34 32.69 -0.53
C ASN A 862 -19.50 31.22 -0.94
N PHE A 863 -20.35 30.92 -1.93
CA PHE A 863 -20.51 29.55 -2.42
C PHE A 863 -19.23 29.01 -3.09
N TYR A 864 -18.48 29.85 -3.82
CA TYR A 864 -17.21 29.39 -4.38
C TYR A 864 -16.20 29.01 -3.29
N HIS A 865 -15.91 29.94 -2.36
CA HIS A 865 -14.89 29.74 -1.32
C HIS A 865 -15.27 28.65 -0.31
N THR A 866 -16.55 28.48 0.03
CA THR A 866 -16.97 27.48 1.03
C THR A 866 -17.35 26.12 0.45
N GLN A 867 -17.71 26.01 -0.83
CA GLN A 867 -18.23 24.75 -1.41
C GLN A 867 -17.44 24.23 -2.62
N ILE A 868 -16.89 25.11 -3.45
CA ILE A 868 -16.19 24.72 -4.69
C ILE A 868 -14.68 24.64 -4.48
N LEU A 869 -14.05 25.70 -3.98
CA LEU A 869 -12.61 25.78 -3.74
C LEU A 869 -12.10 24.64 -2.83
N PRO A 870 -12.78 24.25 -1.73
CA PRO A 870 -12.33 23.12 -0.91
C PRO A 870 -12.28 21.79 -1.68
N GLU A 871 -13.19 21.57 -2.63
CA GLU A 871 -13.22 20.33 -3.43
C GLU A 871 -12.27 20.39 -4.64
N LEU A 872 -11.86 21.58 -5.07
CA LEU A 872 -10.81 21.76 -6.09
C LEU A 872 -9.40 21.60 -5.51
N VAL A 873 -9.15 22.13 -4.31
CA VAL A 873 -7.87 22.06 -3.58
C VAL A 873 -7.71 20.70 -2.91
N ASP A 874 -8.68 20.30 -2.10
CA ASP A 874 -8.65 19.09 -1.28
C ASP A 874 -9.90 18.22 -1.52
N SER A 875 -9.96 17.61 -2.71
CA SER A 875 -11.11 16.82 -3.16
C SER A 875 -11.41 15.60 -2.27
N ARG A 876 -12.56 15.62 -1.57
CA ARG A 876 -13.11 14.46 -0.86
C ARG A 876 -13.55 13.37 -1.84
N ARG A 877 -14.06 13.72 -3.03
CA ARG A 877 -14.50 12.73 -4.04
C ARG A 877 -13.34 11.90 -4.61
N ASN A 878 -12.17 12.50 -4.82
CA ASN A 878 -10.97 11.76 -5.24
C ASN A 878 -10.45 10.84 -4.13
N ARG A 879 -10.71 11.19 -2.87
CA ARG A 879 -10.50 10.34 -1.68
C ARG A 879 -11.62 9.31 -1.46
N GLY A 880 -12.71 9.34 -2.24
CA GLY A 880 -13.84 8.42 -2.08
C GLY A 880 -14.72 8.70 -0.85
N MET A 881 -14.61 9.90 -0.28
CA MET A 881 -15.41 10.37 0.85
C MET A 881 -16.67 11.12 0.37
N PRO A 882 -17.70 11.27 1.24
CA PRO A 882 -18.80 12.19 1.01
C PRO A 882 -18.30 13.63 0.82
N LEU A 883 -18.94 14.38 -0.07
CA LEU A 883 -18.64 15.80 -0.27
C LEU A 883 -18.99 16.61 0.99
N ARG A 884 -18.30 17.73 1.20
CA ARG A 884 -18.60 18.65 2.31
C ARG A 884 -20.06 19.12 2.24
N GLY A 885 -20.74 19.20 3.39
CA GLY A 885 -22.17 19.52 3.45
C GLY A 885 -23.12 18.44 2.91
N SER A 886 -22.74 17.16 3.03
CA SER A 886 -23.62 16.00 2.73
C SER A 886 -24.32 15.38 3.95
N GLU A 887 -23.94 15.80 5.15
CA GLU A 887 -24.70 15.54 6.38
C GLU A 887 -26.06 16.27 6.31
N LYS A 888 -27.11 15.65 6.85
CA LYS A 888 -28.52 15.92 6.51
C LYS A 888 -29.15 17.02 7.36
#